data_AF-A0A3L7AAS7-F1
#
_entry.id   AF-A0A3L7AAS7-F1
#
_cell.length_a   1.000
_cell.length_b   1.000
_cell.length_c   1.000
_cell.angle_alpha   90.00
_cell.angle_beta   90.00
_cell.angle_gamma   90.00
#
_symmetry.space_group_name_H-M   'P 1'
#
loop_
_entity.id
_entity.type
_entity.pdbx_description
1 polymer ?
#
loop_
_entity_poly.entity_id
_entity_poly.type
_entity_poly.pdbx_seq_one_letter_code
_entity_poly.pdbx_strand_id
1 'polypeptide(L)'
;MKSHSSGVRRDSAEPSPFRPGQSAPNRTTSRGRRRIAGAVAFLVFLSGAAAVPAFAASPVAEGFENGQDAVTPPEGWSIDSTNTVGMKAGWQGWTFHPVSEVTAAFPGSGKQGEFARGTGRVAIVQSDSNRPTSGTFSSTLWSSPLSIAEKTGAVQVSFDSHYRQGQAPQNAQLVARFDGGEPVVVERFTADRLNQSVSRSVDAPANAARVQFGWQYLQSTNNWYWMIDNVRMQEAPPADTQPVLKGNQKPLIAPGERGTVTIGGLRPGQQPVVALGAGAPIAGIPAADGEGAVTLDVAIPADAPNGIQQLRISGEDIVTTSLPITVYRSTGSALATTEKKVWFDGFESAQSWAIPAGSPWSISTVDDVVAQLGTDRRQAFTLADGRIAVIDASRGAASGSLASAEIAVRTGDTLELRVDSHFRKRGTGAQTGSVTAVYSSGERETLRTLGETQESAQLRLPLTVPAAATGVRFEFSFAGDLGTGSWMLDNAQVVRGLGDLPEGEPSSARVDVFSDIQGANARMQNQVLPGFRALTERANTVVANGDLVSNGTPDLYTAFYNAYNAGGGNQYPLQIATIGNHEYYGSGTVDGFRNRFLDTTGMRSVGDQGGLWGEQLVDGQLPLIWLGSEAHDYSQAKGSGPFVKMSDRQYEWLRDRLAYWKSQNKPVLLMTHHVFAGSVSGTYINFYRNDYDSDTARLTALLADNPNVTVLTSHTHWAATLNDWSAEKRFDATRAQAPTVVNTVAVTTQYGPSGDWGEAGNSNADPVGLRVALYKDRLRVTAYSFNAQATPREIKHIDIAIPGNEPTGPALPTPGAEIETDAPVAGQSITVAGQGFTAGESLSVELRQVQAASLFRAAATPISLGTVTADERGSFRVELAIPATVPAGAYTLALVRAGGEAIEKPVTIRPAVEPTVEPTVEPTKEPTKEPTKEPTVEPTVVPTKEPTVEPTVVPTKEPTKEPTVEPTVEPTKEPTKEPTVEPTVEPTVEPTTGPTTVPTTGPTIAPTDPSADPTHSPTSPTGKPSATSTVPGEDGSGSLPGTGANTNGLALFAGGLGLIALLLFGLRRRARG
;
A
#
# COMPACT_ATOMS: atom_id res chain seq x y z
N MET A 1 -24.98 20.18 48.64
CA MET A 1 -26.28 20.44 49.33
C MET A 1 -26.35 21.92 49.70
N LYS A 2 -27.51 22.57 49.58
CA LYS A 2 -27.88 23.90 50.16
C LYS A 2 -27.00 25.12 49.73
N SER A 3 -27.37 26.37 50.02
CA SER A 3 -28.49 27.17 49.47
C SER A 3 -28.56 28.58 50.09
N HIS A 4 -28.73 29.62 49.26
CA HIS A 4 -29.40 30.93 49.55
C HIS A 4 -28.89 31.91 50.66
N SER A 5 -28.24 32.99 50.19
CA SER A 5 -28.59 34.43 50.32
C SER A 5 -29.12 35.10 51.63
N SER A 6 -28.45 36.19 52.04
CA SER A 6 -28.97 37.47 52.61
C SER A 6 -27.81 38.52 52.57
N GLY A 7 -27.88 39.83 52.88
CA GLY A 7 -28.89 40.82 53.34
C GLY A 7 -28.11 42.05 53.93
N VAL A 8 -28.58 43.30 54.11
CA VAL A 8 -29.84 44.05 53.87
C VAL A 8 -29.48 45.56 53.63
N ARG A 9 -30.43 46.45 53.28
CA ARG A 9 -30.28 47.88 52.91
C ARG A 9 -29.99 48.88 54.06
N ARG A 10 -29.79 50.17 53.68
CA ARG A 10 -30.40 51.36 54.35
C ARG A 10 -31.06 52.30 53.32
N ASP A 11 -32.10 53.04 53.74
CA ASP A 11 -32.87 53.98 52.91
C ASP A 11 -32.76 55.44 53.43
N SER A 12 -33.06 56.45 52.59
CA SER A 12 -33.37 57.87 52.88
C SER A 12 -33.84 58.57 51.59
N ALA A 13 -34.71 59.60 51.63
CA ALA A 13 -35.43 60.09 50.43
C ALA A 13 -35.81 61.60 50.41
N GLU A 14 -36.03 62.11 49.17
CA GLU A 14 -36.96 63.21 48.77
C GLU A 14 -36.76 64.66 49.30
N PRO A 15 -37.50 65.71 48.80
CA PRO A 15 -38.35 65.87 47.58
C PRO A 15 -38.05 67.15 46.72
N SER A 16 -38.87 67.43 45.68
CA SER A 16 -38.86 68.64 44.79
C SER A 16 -39.71 69.83 45.32
N PRO A 17 -39.65 71.08 44.77
CA PRO A 17 -40.61 71.50 43.70
C PRO A 17 -40.29 72.72 42.75
N PHE A 18 -40.91 72.72 41.55
CA PHE A 18 -41.48 73.81 40.68
C PHE A 18 -40.76 75.14 40.23
N ARG A 19 -41.31 75.71 39.12
CA ARG A 19 -40.98 76.89 38.25
C ARG A 19 -41.54 78.26 38.78
N PRO A 20 -41.41 79.49 38.15
CA PRO A 20 -41.06 79.87 36.74
C PRO A 20 -40.22 81.19 36.50
N GLY A 21 -39.98 81.62 35.23
CA GLY A 21 -39.47 82.98 34.88
C GLY A 21 -39.14 83.30 33.39
N GLN A 22 -39.34 84.56 32.96
CA GLN A 22 -39.12 85.18 31.61
C GLN A 22 -37.63 85.55 31.33
N SER A 23 -37.03 85.79 30.13
CA SER A 23 -37.38 86.01 28.69
C SER A 23 -37.33 87.46 28.14
N ALA A 24 -36.33 87.81 27.28
CA ALA A 24 -36.20 89.08 26.52
C ALA A 24 -35.26 88.89 25.26
N PRO A 25 -35.14 89.82 24.27
CA PRO A 25 -35.98 89.71 23.07
C PRO A 25 -35.33 89.95 21.67
N ASN A 26 -35.58 89.03 20.75
CA ASN A 26 -36.25 89.20 19.43
C ASN A 26 -36.04 90.48 18.56
N ARG A 27 -35.55 90.32 17.31
CA ARG A 27 -36.21 90.87 16.10
C ARG A 27 -35.78 90.19 14.78
N THR A 28 -36.54 90.46 13.70
CA THR A 28 -36.58 89.68 12.44
C THR A 28 -36.35 90.53 11.18
N THR A 29 -35.99 89.89 10.06
CA THR A 29 -36.66 90.07 8.74
C THR A 29 -36.14 89.06 7.70
N SER A 30 -36.78 89.01 6.53
CA SER A 30 -36.67 87.92 5.54
C SER A 30 -35.86 88.27 4.28
N ARG A 31 -35.38 87.23 3.59
CA ARG A 31 -35.32 87.13 2.12
C ARG A 31 -35.02 85.71 1.68
N GLY A 32 -35.78 85.17 0.72
CA GLY A 32 -35.48 83.90 0.06
C GLY A 32 -35.39 84.09 -1.45
N ARG A 33 -34.32 83.61 -2.08
CA ARG A 33 -34.24 83.36 -3.54
C ARG A 33 -33.10 82.39 -3.90
N ARG A 34 -33.51 81.16 -4.26
CA ARG A 34 -32.89 80.17 -5.18
C ARG A 34 -31.35 80.04 -5.28
N ARG A 35 -30.90 78.82 -4.96
CA ARG A 35 -29.90 77.96 -5.67
C ARG A 35 -28.50 78.53 -6.01
N ILE A 36 -27.46 77.78 -5.62
CA ILE A 36 -26.50 77.14 -6.55
C ILE A 36 -25.63 76.09 -5.82
N ALA A 37 -25.20 75.07 -6.58
CA ALA A 37 -24.13 74.07 -6.40
C ALA A 37 -23.66 73.57 -5.01
N GLY A 38 -23.44 72.25 -4.95
CA GLY A 38 -22.74 71.52 -3.90
C GLY A 38 -22.50 70.07 -4.33
N ALA A 39 -21.93 69.88 -5.53
CA ALA A 39 -21.85 68.57 -6.18
C ALA A 39 -20.62 67.76 -5.75
N VAL A 40 -20.82 66.47 -5.50
CA VAL A 40 -19.76 65.46 -5.48
C VAL A 40 -19.97 64.57 -6.71
N ALA A 41 -18.90 64.34 -7.48
CA ALA A 41 -19.01 63.74 -8.80
C ALA A 41 -19.23 62.23 -8.76
N PHE A 42 -20.21 61.75 -9.52
CA PHE A 42 -20.31 60.35 -9.92
C PHE A 42 -19.23 60.08 -10.98
N LEU A 43 -18.39 59.05 -10.80
CA LEU A 43 -17.58 58.51 -11.87
C LEU A 43 -18.05 57.09 -12.18
N VAL A 44 -18.45 56.86 -13.43
CA VAL A 44 -19.04 55.58 -13.86
C VAL A 44 -17.92 54.64 -14.29
N PHE A 45 -17.76 53.53 -13.57
CA PHE A 45 -17.29 52.30 -14.19
C PHE A 45 -18.51 51.56 -14.72
N LEU A 46 -18.48 51.17 -16.00
CA LEU A 46 -19.48 50.25 -16.54
C LEU A 46 -19.15 48.84 -16.05
N SER A 47 -19.68 48.48 -14.89
CA SER A 47 -20.00 47.08 -14.66
C SER A 47 -21.09 46.70 -15.66
N GLY A 48 -20.78 45.78 -16.57
CA GLY A 48 -21.81 45.04 -17.27
C GLY A 48 -22.60 44.29 -16.22
N ALA A 49 -23.83 44.74 -15.93
CA ALA A 49 -24.72 44.02 -15.05
C ALA A 49 -25.00 42.66 -15.72
N ALA A 50 -24.36 41.60 -15.21
CA ALA A 50 -24.75 40.25 -15.54
C ALA A 50 -26.25 40.16 -15.26
N ALA A 51 -27.03 39.87 -16.30
CA ALA A 51 -28.47 39.77 -16.16
C ALA A 51 -28.74 38.66 -15.15
N VAL A 52 -29.32 39.02 -14.00
CA VAL A 52 -29.84 38.02 -13.05
C VAL A 52 -30.76 37.13 -13.86
N PRO A 53 -30.50 35.81 -13.94
CA PRO A 53 -31.34 34.93 -14.76
C PRO A 53 -32.77 35.07 -14.27
N ALA A 54 -33.68 35.38 -15.19
CA ALA A 54 -35.08 35.52 -14.89
C ALA A 54 -35.65 34.13 -14.61
N PHE A 55 -35.55 33.71 -13.34
CA PHE A 55 -36.14 32.48 -12.82
C PHE A 55 -37.60 32.39 -13.27
N ALA A 56 -37.97 31.25 -13.88
CA ALA A 56 -39.22 31.14 -14.64
C ALA A 56 -40.44 30.98 -13.73
N ALA A 57 -40.23 30.56 -12.49
CA ALA A 57 -41.26 30.37 -11.48
C ALA A 57 -41.08 31.31 -10.28
N SER A 58 -42.19 31.81 -9.75
CA SER A 58 -42.22 32.40 -8.40
C SER A 58 -41.81 31.35 -7.37
N PRO A 59 -40.95 31.69 -6.39
CA PRO A 59 -40.61 30.75 -5.32
C PRO A 59 -41.86 30.40 -4.50
N VAL A 60 -42.06 29.11 -4.24
CA VAL A 60 -43.10 28.68 -3.29
C VAL A 60 -42.59 28.99 -1.88
N ALA A 61 -43.47 29.54 -1.03
CA ALA A 61 -43.21 29.74 0.38
C ALA A 61 -44.52 29.44 1.15
N GLU A 62 -44.47 28.45 2.05
CA GLU A 62 -45.62 27.92 2.77
C GLU A 62 -45.32 27.82 4.27
N GLY A 63 -46.28 28.25 5.09
CA GLY A 63 -46.21 28.20 6.55
C GLY A 63 -47.44 27.53 7.16
N PHE A 64 -48.18 26.74 6.35
CA PHE A 64 -49.35 25.92 6.72
C PHE A 64 -50.56 26.65 7.38
N GLU A 65 -50.48 27.96 7.64
CA GLU A 65 -51.56 28.80 8.18
C GLU A 65 -52.85 28.75 7.33
N ASN A 66 -52.71 28.51 6.02
CA ASN A 66 -53.82 28.43 5.06
C ASN A 66 -54.53 27.06 5.06
N GLY A 67 -54.10 26.10 5.88
CA GLY A 67 -54.75 24.79 6.01
C GLY A 67 -56.19 24.94 6.52
N GLN A 68 -57.16 24.41 5.76
CA GLN A 68 -58.59 24.60 6.02
C GLN A 68 -59.05 23.97 7.34
N ASP A 69 -58.44 22.83 7.72
CA ASP A 69 -58.62 22.17 9.00
C ASP A 69 -57.33 21.42 9.42
N ALA A 70 -57.45 20.42 10.30
CA ALA A 70 -56.32 19.64 10.82
C ALA A 70 -55.80 18.55 9.84
N VAL A 71 -56.61 18.11 8.88
CA VAL A 71 -56.31 16.97 7.99
C VAL A 71 -56.29 17.34 6.51
N THR A 72 -56.88 18.47 6.12
CA THR A 72 -56.82 19.01 4.77
C THR A 72 -55.52 19.82 4.54
N PRO A 73 -54.63 19.38 3.62
CA PRO A 73 -53.40 20.11 3.32
C PRO A 73 -53.65 21.41 2.54
N PRO A 74 -52.65 22.32 2.46
CA PRO A 74 -52.75 23.54 1.65
C PRO A 74 -52.99 23.25 0.15
N GLU A 75 -53.41 24.27 -0.61
CA GLU A 75 -53.73 24.10 -2.03
C GLU A 75 -52.52 23.58 -2.84
N GLY A 76 -52.75 22.52 -3.62
CA GLY A 76 -51.73 21.83 -4.42
C GLY A 76 -50.87 20.80 -3.65
N TRP A 77 -50.89 20.79 -2.32
CA TRP A 77 -50.22 19.77 -1.50
C TRP A 77 -51.09 18.49 -1.40
N SER A 78 -50.47 17.34 -1.13
CA SER A 78 -51.19 16.07 -0.91
C SER A 78 -50.57 15.22 0.20
N ILE A 79 -51.36 14.31 0.78
CA ILE A 79 -50.92 13.39 1.83
C ILE A 79 -51.23 11.95 1.41
N ASP A 80 -50.19 11.13 1.26
CA ASP A 80 -50.31 9.69 1.00
C ASP A 80 -50.04 8.93 2.29
N SER A 81 -51.03 8.24 2.86
CA SER A 81 -50.89 7.49 4.12
C SER A 81 -51.35 6.04 4.01
N THR A 82 -50.61 5.13 4.63
CA THR A 82 -50.92 3.69 4.69
C THR A 82 -51.03 3.20 6.12
N ASN A 83 -52.02 2.33 6.35
CA ASN A 83 -52.32 1.70 7.65
C ASN A 83 -52.44 2.69 8.82
N THR A 84 -53.46 3.57 8.77
CA THR A 84 -53.80 4.51 9.85
C THR A 84 -54.89 3.99 10.80
N VAL A 85 -55.22 2.69 10.73
CA VAL A 85 -56.37 2.09 11.42
C VAL A 85 -56.15 2.06 12.93
N GLY A 86 -56.96 2.82 13.67
CA GLY A 86 -56.88 2.95 15.13
C GLY A 86 -56.03 4.12 15.62
N MET A 87 -55.40 4.89 14.72
CA MET A 87 -54.84 6.19 15.07
C MET A 87 -55.97 7.16 15.49
N LYS A 88 -55.62 8.12 16.36
CA LYS A 88 -56.52 9.14 16.88
C LYS A 88 -57.14 9.96 15.74
N ALA A 89 -58.45 10.17 15.79
CA ALA A 89 -59.16 10.96 14.78
C ALA A 89 -58.66 12.41 14.75
N GLY A 90 -58.38 12.91 13.55
CA GLY A 90 -57.74 14.22 13.33
C GLY A 90 -56.21 14.18 13.40
N TRP A 91 -55.59 13.01 13.59
CA TRP A 91 -54.14 12.82 13.76
C TRP A 91 -53.62 11.62 12.95
N GLN A 92 -54.23 11.33 11.80
CA GLN A 92 -53.91 10.15 10.98
C GLN A 92 -52.96 10.52 9.83
N GLY A 93 -51.68 10.18 9.97
CA GLY A 93 -50.66 10.54 8.98
C GLY A 93 -49.99 11.88 9.31
N TRP A 94 -49.62 12.62 8.27
CA TRP A 94 -49.33 14.05 8.37
C TRP A 94 -50.61 14.85 8.59
N THR A 95 -50.57 15.80 9.53
CA THR A 95 -51.70 16.64 9.96
C THR A 95 -51.19 18.04 10.34
N PHE A 96 -52.05 19.05 10.45
CA PHE A 96 -51.67 20.46 10.56
C PHE A 96 -52.20 21.08 11.84
N HIS A 97 -51.32 21.39 12.79
CA HIS A 97 -51.71 21.78 14.15
C HIS A 97 -50.78 22.85 14.73
N PRO A 98 -51.28 23.73 15.62
CA PRO A 98 -50.41 24.55 16.45
C PRO A 98 -49.54 23.72 17.38
N VAL A 99 -48.29 24.15 17.61
CA VAL A 99 -47.34 23.47 18.52
C VAL A 99 -47.91 23.32 19.95
N SER A 100 -48.76 24.25 20.38
CA SER A 100 -49.51 24.18 21.64
C SER A 100 -50.55 23.05 21.64
N GLU A 101 -51.27 22.83 20.53
CA GLU A 101 -52.22 21.72 20.39
C GLU A 101 -51.48 20.38 20.35
N VAL A 102 -50.39 20.27 19.58
CA VAL A 102 -49.50 19.10 19.55
C VAL A 102 -49.06 18.70 20.96
N THR A 103 -48.58 19.69 21.74
CA THR A 103 -48.08 19.46 23.11
C THR A 103 -49.19 19.02 24.06
N ALA A 104 -50.41 19.57 23.91
CA ALA A 104 -51.58 19.16 24.68
C ALA A 104 -52.18 17.80 24.21
N ALA A 105 -51.99 17.45 22.94
CA ALA A 105 -52.55 16.26 22.31
C ALA A 105 -51.80 14.96 22.65
N PHE A 106 -50.50 15.04 22.94
CA PHE A 106 -49.60 13.90 23.21
C PHE A 106 -48.65 14.13 24.40
N PRO A 107 -49.16 14.49 25.59
CA PRO A 107 -48.33 14.76 26.76
C PRO A 107 -47.49 13.52 27.14
N GLY A 108 -46.18 13.73 27.33
CA GLY A 108 -45.21 12.67 27.64
C GLY A 108 -44.37 12.20 26.46
N SER A 109 -44.77 12.47 25.21
CA SER A 109 -44.00 12.11 24.00
C SER A 109 -42.78 13.03 23.72
N GLY A 110 -42.40 13.86 24.70
CA GLY A 110 -41.10 14.52 24.77
C GLY A 110 -41.07 15.99 24.36
N LYS A 111 -40.16 16.33 23.44
CA LYS A 111 -39.65 17.69 23.23
C LYS A 111 -40.49 18.60 22.30
N GLN A 112 -41.70 18.23 21.86
CA GLN A 112 -42.43 18.96 20.79
C GLN A 112 -42.60 20.46 21.03
N GLY A 113 -42.80 20.88 22.29
CA GLY A 113 -42.88 22.29 22.67
C GLY A 113 -41.59 23.10 22.49
N GLU A 114 -40.47 22.46 22.13
CA GLU A 114 -39.18 23.09 21.84
C GLU A 114 -39.02 23.47 20.35
N PHE A 115 -40.03 23.26 19.50
CA PHE A 115 -40.00 23.71 18.10
C PHE A 115 -40.24 25.23 17.96
N ALA A 116 -39.38 26.04 18.56
CA ALA A 116 -39.49 27.50 18.59
C ALA A 116 -39.33 28.21 17.22
N ARG A 117 -38.97 27.47 16.17
CA ARG A 117 -39.00 27.93 14.76
C ARG A 117 -40.35 27.71 14.09
N GLY A 118 -41.15 26.76 14.57
CA GLY A 118 -42.51 26.55 14.12
C GLY A 118 -43.41 27.69 14.57
N THR A 119 -44.03 28.38 13.63
CA THR A 119 -45.01 29.43 13.85
C THR A 119 -46.43 28.91 13.63
N GLY A 120 -47.43 29.65 14.15
CA GLY A 120 -48.87 29.33 14.13
C GLY A 120 -49.24 27.85 13.94
N ARG A 121 -49.46 27.39 12.71
CA ARG A 121 -49.68 25.96 12.35
C ARG A 121 -48.43 25.30 11.79
N VAL A 122 -48.05 24.13 12.32
CA VAL A 122 -47.00 23.28 11.76
C VAL A 122 -47.59 21.99 11.18
N ALA A 123 -46.93 21.42 10.16
CA ALA A 123 -47.23 20.07 9.70
C ALA A 123 -46.55 19.05 10.62
N ILE A 124 -47.26 18.00 11.04
CA ILE A 124 -46.79 16.98 11.99
C ILE A 124 -47.25 15.56 11.63
N VAL A 125 -46.34 14.61 11.78
CA VAL A 125 -46.61 13.17 11.92
C VAL A 125 -46.05 12.66 13.26
N GLN A 126 -46.80 11.83 13.97
CA GLN A 126 -46.50 11.36 15.33
C GLN A 126 -46.99 9.92 15.48
N SER A 127 -46.10 9.02 15.93
CA SER A 127 -46.34 7.55 15.93
C SER A 127 -45.80 6.77 17.13
N ASP A 128 -45.46 7.47 18.21
CA ASP A 128 -45.13 6.92 19.52
C ASP A 128 -46.46 6.64 20.24
N SER A 129 -47.12 7.69 20.73
CA SER A 129 -48.42 7.59 21.41
C SER A 129 -49.65 7.46 20.49
N ASN A 130 -49.47 7.49 19.17
CA ASN A 130 -50.53 7.52 18.16
C ASN A 130 -50.23 6.62 16.96
N ARG A 131 -50.57 5.33 17.05
CA ARG A 131 -50.12 4.28 16.12
C ARG A 131 -51.27 3.37 15.70
N PRO A 132 -51.17 2.65 14.56
CA PRO A 132 -52.19 1.68 14.18
C PRO A 132 -52.32 0.53 15.18
N THR A 133 -53.45 -0.16 15.16
CA THR A 133 -53.71 -1.32 16.03
C THR A 133 -52.82 -2.52 15.72
N SER A 134 -52.29 -2.64 14.50
CA SER A 134 -51.33 -3.67 14.10
C SER A 134 -50.50 -3.23 12.88
N GLY A 135 -49.38 -3.92 12.64
CA GLY A 135 -48.49 -3.66 11.50
C GLY A 135 -47.70 -2.34 11.60
N THR A 136 -47.11 -1.93 10.48
CA THR A 136 -46.40 -0.65 10.34
C THR A 136 -47.28 0.38 9.66
N PHE A 137 -47.15 1.64 10.04
CA PHE A 137 -47.78 2.81 9.43
C PHE A 137 -46.75 3.56 8.55
N SER A 138 -47.20 4.21 7.47
CA SER A 138 -46.37 5.16 6.71
C SER A 138 -47.18 6.38 6.27
N SER A 139 -46.54 7.55 6.18
CA SER A 139 -47.16 8.76 5.64
C SER A 139 -46.16 9.62 4.87
N THR A 140 -46.59 10.21 3.76
CA THR A 140 -45.83 11.17 2.95
C THR A 140 -46.66 12.42 2.75
N LEU A 141 -46.10 13.58 3.13
CA LEU A 141 -46.62 14.89 2.73
C LEU A 141 -45.87 15.33 1.48
N TRP A 142 -46.59 15.70 0.41
CA TRP A 142 -46.04 16.19 -0.85
C TRP A 142 -46.32 17.68 -1.03
N SER A 143 -45.30 18.42 -1.47
CA SER A 143 -45.42 19.83 -1.86
C SER A 143 -46.32 20.03 -3.07
N SER A 144 -46.85 21.23 -3.23
CA SER A 144 -47.34 21.69 -4.54
C SER A 144 -46.23 21.58 -5.61
N PRO A 145 -46.53 21.24 -6.89
CA PRO A 145 -45.53 21.17 -7.95
C PRO A 145 -44.93 22.54 -8.28
N LEU A 146 -43.64 22.69 -8.07
CA LEU A 146 -42.87 23.81 -8.62
C LEU A 146 -42.60 23.51 -10.10
N SER A 147 -42.99 24.41 -11.00
CA SER A 147 -42.54 24.37 -12.39
C SER A 147 -41.12 24.90 -12.48
N ILE A 148 -40.30 24.32 -13.37
CA ILE A 148 -38.88 24.66 -13.52
C ILE A 148 -38.55 24.97 -14.98
N ALA A 149 -37.65 25.92 -15.19
CA ALA A 149 -37.18 26.27 -16.53
C ALA A 149 -36.35 25.13 -17.16
N GLU A 150 -36.39 25.03 -18.48
CA GLU A 150 -35.64 24.08 -19.33
C GLU A 150 -34.10 24.11 -19.15
N LYS A 151 -33.58 25.04 -18.33
CA LYS A 151 -32.15 25.24 -18.05
C LYS A 151 -31.80 25.45 -16.56
N THR A 152 -32.75 25.34 -15.64
CA THR A 152 -32.44 25.50 -14.19
C THR A 152 -31.86 24.20 -13.65
N GLY A 153 -30.53 24.13 -13.62
CA GLY A 153 -29.80 22.91 -13.32
C GLY A 153 -30.07 22.30 -11.95
N ALA A 154 -30.63 23.04 -10.99
CA ALA A 154 -31.13 22.49 -9.73
C ALA A 154 -32.36 23.24 -9.17
N VAL A 155 -32.93 22.66 -8.13
CA VAL A 155 -33.96 23.26 -7.28
C VAL A 155 -33.51 23.20 -5.82
N GLN A 156 -33.63 24.31 -5.11
CA GLN A 156 -33.42 24.36 -3.67
C GLN A 156 -34.76 24.24 -2.92
N VAL A 157 -34.78 23.39 -1.89
CA VAL A 157 -35.80 23.38 -0.84
C VAL A 157 -35.17 23.79 0.49
N SER A 158 -35.87 24.61 1.28
CA SER A 158 -35.53 24.85 2.69
C SER A 158 -36.78 24.80 3.56
N PHE A 159 -36.65 24.37 4.81
CA PHE A 159 -37.76 24.26 5.77
C PHE A 159 -37.23 24.21 7.20
N ASP A 160 -38.01 24.69 8.16
CA ASP A 160 -37.73 24.45 9.57
C ASP A 160 -38.22 23.06 9.98
N SER A 161 -37.43 22.34 10.77
CA SER A 161 -37.61 20.93 11.09
C SER A 161 -37.40 20.66 12.58
N HIS A 162 -38.25 19.80 13.13
CA HIS A 162 -38.14 19.27 14.48
C HIS A 162 -38.45 17.77 14.42
N TYR A 163 -37.42 17.01 14.08
CA TYR A 163 -37.45 15.56 13.89
C TYR A 163 -36.89 14.83 15.11
N ARG A 164 -37.55 13.76 15.54
CA ARG A 164 -37.09 12.92 16.63
C ARG A 164 -37.08 11.43 16.25
N GLN A 165 -35.92 10.80 16.36
CA GLN A 165 -35.63 9.47 15.87
C GLN A 165 -36.17 8.40 16.83
N GLY A 166 -37.03 7.51 16.33
CA GLY A 166 -37.47 6.31 17.03
C GLY A 166 -36.57 5.10 16.78
N GLN A 167 -37.10 3.93 17.09
CA GLN A 167 -36.44 2.64 16.88
C GLN A 167 -36.59 2.16 15.42
N ALA A 168 -35.72 1.24 15.00
CA ALA A 168 -35.91 0.53 13.74
C ALA A 168 -37.26 -0.25 13.75
N PRO A 169 -37.97 -0.37 12.62
CA PRO A 169 -37.55 -0.06 11.24
C PRO A 169 -37.98 1.33 10.73
N GLN A 170 -38.20 2.32 11.60
CA GLN A 170 -38.63 3.66 11.19
C GLN A 170 -37.64 4.30 10.19
N ASN A 171 -38.17 4.91 9.12
CA ASN A 171 -37.35 5.51 8.07
C ASN A 171 -37.93 6.87 7.65
N ALA A 172 -37.28 7.97 8.04
CA ALA A 172 -37.68 9.33 7.73
C ALA A 172 -36.76 9.95 6.67
N GLN A 173 -37.34 10.50 5.59
CA GLN A 173 -36.59 10.99 4.42
C GLN A 173 -37.22 12.24 3.82
N LEU A 174 -36.37 13.14 3.34
CA LEU A 174 -36.72 14.16 2.35
C LEU A 174 -36.45 13.57 0.96
N VAL A 175 -37.45 13.61 0.09
CA VAL A 175 -37.36 13.12 -1.30
C VAL A 175 -37.76 14.21 -2.29
N ALA A 176 -37.38 14.06 -3.55
CA ALA A 176 -37.83 14.87 -4.67
C ALA A 176 -38.28 13.97 -5.82
N ARG A 177 -39.41 14.27 -6.45
CA ARG A 177 -39.88 13.61 -7.69
C ARG A 177 -40.00 14.63 -8.81
N PHE A 178 -39.48 14.28 -9.99
CA PHE A 178 -39.54 15.11 -11.19
C PHE A 178 -40.60 14.57 -12.15
N ASP A 179 -41.47 15.46 -12.65
CA ASP A 179 -42.58 15.18 -13.58
C ASP A 179 -43.49 13.97 -13.24
N GLY A 180 -43.57 13.62 -11.96
CA GLY A 180 -44.37 12.49 -11.46
C GLY A 180 -43.68 11.12 -11.52
N GLY A 181 -42.38 11.07 -11.85
CA GLY A 181 -41.57 9.85 -11.78
C GLY A 181 -41.25 9.39 -10.35
N GLU A 182 -40.41 8.35 -10.24
CA GLU A 182 -40.02 7.76 -8.95
C GLU A 182 -39.27 8.77 -8.05
N PRO A 183 -39.53 8.79 -6.73
CA PRO A 183 -38.87 9.74 -5.82
C PRO A 183 -37.38 9.43 -5.60
N VAL A 184 -36.53 10.42 -5.85
CA VAL A 184 -35.11 10.41 -5.50
C VAL A 184 -34.93 10.90 -4.07
N VAL A 185 -34.08 10.23 -3.29
CA VAL A 185 -33.83 10.59 -1.89
C VAL A 185 -32.83 11.75 -1.81
N VAL A 186 -33.27 12.88 -1.25
CA VAL A 186 -32.47 14.10 -1.07
C VAL A 186 -31.74 14.08 0.27
N GLU A 187 -32.40 13.62 1.34
CA GLU A 187 -31.75 13.42 2.65
C GLU A 187 -32.45 12.36 3.50
N ARG A 188 -31.70 11.60 4.30
CA ARG A 188 -32.23 10.68 5.32
C ARG A 188 -32.02 11.24 6.73
N PHE A 189 -33.03 11.08 7.58
CA PHE A 189 -33.06 11.57 8.94
C PHE A 189 -32.92 10.37 9.89
N THR A 190 -31.71 10.16 10.41
CA THR A 190 -31.31 8.95 11.16
C THR A 190 -31.02 9.19 12.65
N ALA A 191 -31.16 10.42 13.13
CA ALA A 191 -30.91 10.85 14.50
C ALA A 191 -31.75 12.10 14.84
N ASP A 192 -31.88 12.42 16.14
CA ASP A 192 -32.62 13.60 16.62
C ASP A 192 -32.09 14.90 15.98
N ARG A 193 -32.97 15.66 15.31
CA ARG A 193 -32.70 16.93 14.64
C ARG A 193 -33.80 17.93 14.98
N LEU A 194 -33.67 18.49 16.18
CA LEU A 194 -34.69 19.30 16.83
C LEU A 194 -34.47 20.79 16.60
N ASN A 195 -35.47 21.49 16.08
CA ASN A 195 -35.52 22.95 15.96
C ASN A 195 -34.40 23.53 15.06
N GLN A 196 -34.20 22.91 13.89
CA GLN A 196 -33.16 23.26 12.91
C GLN A 196 -33.78 23.68 11.58
N SER A 197 -33.20 24.66 10.90
CA SER A 197 -33.51 24.93 9.49
C SER A 197 -32.71 23.98 8.59
N VAL A 198 -33.40 23.26 7.72
CA VAL A 198 -32.82 22.41 6.67
C VAL A 198 -32.81 23.21 5.36
N SER A 199 -31.75 23.08 4.57
CA SER A 199 -31.69 23.60 3.20
C SER A 199 -30.89 22.65 2.33
N ARG A 200 -31.45 22.25 1.18
CA ARG A 200 -30.88 21.27 0.24
C ARG A 200 -31.14 21.72 -1.18
N SER A 201 -30.15 21.53 -2.06
CA SER A 201 -30.35 21.60 -3.50
C SER A 201 -30.38 20.19 -4.08
N VAL A 202 -31.14 19.98 -5.15
CA VAL A 202 -31.19 18.75 -5.93
C VAL A 202 -31.11 19.12 -7.40
N ASP A 203 -30.16 18.54 -8.12
CA ASP A 203 -30.00 18.78 -9.55
C ASP A 203 -31.22 18.26 -10.33
N ALA A 204 -31.67 19.02 -11.31
CA ALA A 204 -32.82 18.68 -12.15
C ALA A 204 -32.38 17.79 -13.32
N PRO A 205 -33.07 16.66 -13.59
CA PRO A 205 -32.82 15.86 -14.78
C PRO A 205 -33.00 16.67 -16.07
N ALA A 206 -32.24 16.33 -17.12
CA ALA A 206 -32.35 17.02 -18.39
C ALA A 206 -33.79 16.95 -18.96
N ASN A 207 -34.32 18.11 -19.35
CA ASN A 207 -35.70 18.32 -19.81
C ASN A 207 -36.80 18.12 -18.74
N ALA A 208 -36.47 18.02 -17.44
CA ALA A 208 -37.48 18.03 -16.39
C ALA A 208 -38.21 19.39 -16.36
N ALA A 209 -39.54 19.36 -16.25
CA ALA A 209 -40.41 20.54 -16.30
C ALA A 209 -41.07 20.89 -14.96
N ARG A 210 -41.17 19.92 -14.03
CA ARG A 210 -41.71 20.12 -12.67
C ARG A 210 -41.00 19.28 -11.62
N VAL A 211 -40.97 19.76 -10.38
CA VAL A 211 -40.55 19.00 -9.20
C VAL A 211 -41.60 19.09 -8.06
N GLN A 212 -41.70 18.03 -7.27
CA GLN A 212 -42.34 18.05 -5.95
C GLN A 212 -41.40 17.46 -4.90
N PHE A 213 -41.33 18.09 -3.73
CA PHE A 213 -40.62 17.54 -2.57
C PHE A 213 -41.58 16.77 -1.67
N GLY A 214 -41.09 15.70 -1.05
CA GLY A 214 -41.86 14.84 -0.17
C GLY A 214 -41.18 14.63 1.18
N TRP A 215 -41.95 14.72 2.25
CA TRP A 215 -41.50 14.39 3.61
C TRP A 215 -42.07 13.01 3.96
N GLN A 216 -41.26 11.98 3.71
CA GLN A 216 -41.61 10.58 3.91
C GLN A 216 -41.32 10.15 5.35
N TYR A 217 -42.30 9.53 6.00
CA TYR A 217 -42.19 8.98 7.34
C TYR A 217 -42.72 7.54 7.30
N LEU A 218 -41.81 6.59 7.08
CA LEU A 218 -42.14 5.22 6.63
C LEU A 218 -41.90 4.17 7.72
N GLN A 219 -42.60 3.04 7.55
CA GLN A 219 -42.41 1.79 8.30
C GLN A 219 -42.47 1.93 9.83
N SER A 220 -43.22 2.92 10.33
CA SER A 220 -43.23 3.26 11.75
C SER A 220 -44.20 2.41 12.58
N THR A 221 -43.86 2.19 13.85
CA THR A 221 -44.62 1.34 14.79
C THR A 221 -44.73 1.94 16.20
N ASN A 222 -43.66 2.52 16.74
CA ASN A 222 -43.61 3.12 18.08
C ASN A 222 -42.49 4.18 18.13
N ASN A 223 -42.64 5.26 17.36
CA ASN A 223 -41.56 6.19 17.06
C ASN A 223 -42.03 7.63 17.12
N TRP A 224 -41.23 8.49 17.78
CA TRP A 224 -41.64 9.81 18.28
C TRP A 224 -42.45 10.65 17.27
N TYR A 225 -41.80 11.44 16.40
CA TYR A 225 -42.48 12.37 15.50
C TYR A 225 -41.54 13.01 14.47
N TRP A 226 -42.15 13.64 13.46
CA TRP A 226 -41.54 14.71 12.66
C TRP A 226 -42.51 15.89 12.59
N MET A 227 -42.02 17.09 12.88
CA MET A 227 -42.72 18.36 12.66
C MET A 227 -41.93 19.22 11.67
N ILE A 228 -42.60 19.90 10.74
CA ILE A 228 -41.99 20.84 9.78
C ILE A 228 -42.82 22.12 9.62
N ASP A 229 -42.15 23.22 9.24
CA ASP A 229 -42.73 24.52 8.96
C ASP A 229 -41.86 25.34 7.98
N ASN A 230 -42.31 26.53 7.56
CA ASN A 230 -41.56 27.52 6.78
C ASN A 230 -40.94 26.96 5.48
N VAL A 231 -41.66 26.09 4.79
CA VAL A 231 -41.18 25.42 3.57
C VAL A 231 -41.04 26.45 2.44
N ARG A 232 -39.87 26.51 1.82
CA ARG A 232 -39.60 27.34 0.63
C ARG A 232 -38.97 26.49 -0.45
N MET A 233 -39.36 26.70 -1.70
CA MET A 233 -38.83 26.01 -2.87
C MET A 233 -38.58 27.01 -3.99
N GLN A 234 -37.38 26.97 -4.59
CA GLN A 234 -36.97 27.89 -5.64
C GLN A 234 -36.00 27.24 -6.62
N GLU A 235 -36.00 27.70 -7.87
CA GLU A 235 -34.95 27.39 -8.83
C GLU A 235 -33.57 27.81 -8.28
N ALA A 236 -32.53 27.04 -8.58
CA ALA A 236 -31.16 27.24 -8.11
C ALA A 236 -30.15 26.98 -9.24
N PRO A 237 -28.95 27.58 -9.17
CA PRO A 237 -27.83 27.04 -9.94
C PRO A 237 -27.56 25.58 -9.51
N PRO A 238 -27.13 24.70 -10.44
CA PRO A 238 -26.70 23.36 -10.09
C PRO A 238 -25.53 23.39 -9.09
N ALA A 239 -25.34 22.30 -8.35
CA ALA A 239 -24.18 22.20 -7.48
C ALA A 239 -22.88 22.15 -8.31
N ASP A 240 -21.83 22.83 -7.84
CA ASP A 240 -20.49 22.66 -8.39
C ASP A 240 -20.08 21.18 -8.23
N THR A 241 -19.79 20.53 -9.34
CA THR A 241 -19.40 19.12 -9.35
C THR A 241 -18.01 18.94 -8.75
N GLN A 242 -17.81 17.86 -7.98
CA GLN A 242 -16.52 17.49 -7.41
C GLN A 242 -15.93 16.29 -8.16
N PRO A 243 -14.95 16.50 -9.05
CA PRO A 243 -14.28 15.42 -9.76
C PRO A 243 -13.65 14.41 -8.79
N VAL A 244 -13.82 13.12 -9.10
CA VAL A 244 -13.18 12.00 -8.40
C VAL A 244 -12.61 11.01 -9.43
N LEU A 245 -11.63 10.19 -9.03
CA LEU A 245 -11.19 9.07 -9.86
C LEU A 245 -12.25 7.95 -9.83
N LYS A 246 -12.68 7.47 -11.00
CA LYS A 246 -13.54 6.28 -11.16
C LYS A 246 -12.63 5.07 -11.39
N GLY A 247 -12.63 4.11 -10.45
CA GLY A 247 -11.88 2.87 -10.55
C GLY A 247 -11.42 2.35 -9.19
N ASN A 248 -11.16 1.04 -9.08
CA ASN A 248 -10.78 0.39 -7.82
C ASN A 248 -9.26 0.47 -7.55
N GLN A 249 -8.46 1.03 -8.44
CA GLN A 249 -7.00 1.19 -8.30
C GLN A 249 -6.62 2.65 -8.47
N LYS A 250 -5.64 3.13 -7.69
CA LYS A 250 -4.99 4.42 -7.95
C LYS A 250 -4.19 4.32 -9.26
N PRO A 251 -4.30 5.30 -10.18
CA PRO A 251 -3.53 5.27 -11.43
C PRO A 251 -2.03 5.11 -11.19
N LEU A 252 -1.41 4.22 -11.94
CA LEU A 252 0.03 3.96 -11.96
C LEU A 252 0.51 4.00 -13.41
N ILE A 253 1.47 4.88 -13.73
CA ILE A 253 1.94 5.12 -15.10
C ILE A 253 3.47 5.36 -15.07
N ALA A 254 4.24 4.80 -16.00
CA ALA A 254 5.68 5.10 -16.07
C ALA A 254 5.95 6.43 -16.81
N PRO A 255 7.04 7.15 -16.47
CA PRO A 255 7.49 8.32 -17.24
C PRO A 255 7.73 8.01 -18.72
N GLY A 256 7.14 8.80 -19.61
CA GLY A 256 7.21 8.62 -21.06
C GLY A 256 6.03 7.84 -21.66
N GLU A 257 5.21 7.19 -20.82
CA GLU A 257 4.06 6.40 -21.25
C GLU A 257 2.74 7.19 -21.23
N ARG A 258 1.67 6.51 -21.68
CA ARG A 258 0.28 6.97 -21.58
C ARG A 258 -0.49 5.97 -20.72
N GLY A 259 -1.23 6.47 -19.74
CA GLY A 259 -2.17 5.66 -18.96
C GLY A 259 -3.57 6.25 -19.03
N THR A 260 -4.56 5.38 -19.24
CA THR A 260 -5.97 5.76 -19.28
C THR A 260 -6.49 6.04 -17.86
N VAL A 261 -7.16 7.17 -17.68
CA VAL A 261 -7.75 7.62 -16.41
C VAL A 261 -9.21 7.96 -16.63
N THR A 262 -10.09 7.43 -15.79
CA THR A 262 -11.52 7.80 -15.75
C THR A 262 -11.78 8.74 -14.58
N ILE A 263 -12.34 9.91 -14.88
CA ILE A 263 -12.85 10.87 -13.91
C ILE A 263 -14.37 10.66 -13.82
N GLY A 264 -14.93 10.68 -12.62
CA GLY A 264 -16.37 10.73 -12.37
C GLY A 264 -16.76 11.90 -11.47
N GLY A 265 -18.05 11.98 -11.12
CA GLY A 265 -18.58 13.05 -10.24
C GLY A 265 -18.91 14.36 -10.96
N LEU A 266 -18.87 14.37 -12.31
CA LEU A 266 -19.32 15.47 -13.16
C LEU A 266 -20.83 15.35 -13.45
N ARG A 267 -21.44 16.37 -14.06
CA ARG A 267 -22.80 16.27 -14.63
C ARG A 267 -22.75 15.83 -16.10
N PRO A 268 -23.73 15.05 -16.60
CA PRO A 268 -23.77 14.68 -18.02
C PRO A 268 -23.72 15.87 -18.97
N GLY A 269 -22.88 15.79 -20.01
CA GLY A 269 -22.63 16.86 -20.97
C GLY A 269 -21.72 18.00 -20.48
N GLN A 270 -21.27 17.98 -19.23
CA GLN A 270 -20.35 19.00 -18.70
C GLN A 270 -18.93 18.82 -19.27
N GLN A 271 -18.26 19.91 -19.61
CA GLN A 271 -16.96 19.90 -20.29
C GLN A 271 -15.81 20.21 -19.32
N PRO A 272 -15.03 19.22 -18.86
CA PRO A 272 -13.86 19.48 -18.04
C PRO A 272 -12.67 19.98 -18.86
N VAL A 273 -11.85 20.79 -18.19
CA VAL A 273 -10.51 21.23 -18.56
C VAL A 273 -9.53 20.52 -17.63
N VAL A 274 -8.70 19.65 -18.21
CA VAL A 274 -7.80 18.74 -17.49
C VAL A 274 -6.34 19.13 -17.77
N ALA A 275 -5.48 19.20 -16.77
CA ALA A 275 -4.05 19.49 -16.92
C ALA A 275 -3.19 18.63 -15.98
N LEU A 276 -1.96 18.29 -16.38
CA LEU A 276 -0.99 17.61 -15.52
C LEU A 276 -0.15 18.65 -14.76
N GLY A 277 -0.25 18.66 -13.43
CA GLY A 277 0.42 19.62 -12.55
C GLY A 277 0.03 21.07 -12.85
N ALA A 278 1.04 21.91 -13.06
CA ALA A 278 0.89 23.29 -13.54
C ALA A 278 1.06 23.42 -15.06
N GLY A 279 1.03 22.31 -15.81
CA GLY A 279 1.21 22.28 -17.26
C GLY A 279 0.01 22.83 -18.05
N ALA A 280 0.15 22.83 -19.37
CA ALA A 280 -0.94 23.21 -20.28
C ALA A 280 -2.12 22.22 -20.21
N PRO A 281 -3.36 22.67 -20.48
CA PRO A 281 -4.49 21.77 -20.61
C PRO A 281 -4.29 20.71 -21.70
N ILE A 282 -4.72 19.48 -21.40
CA ILE A 282 -4.80 18.38 -22.35
C ILE A 282 -5.90 18.71 -23.37
N ALA A 283 -5.56 18.66 -24.66
CA ALA A 283 -6.52 18.94 -25.74
C ALA A 283 -7.38 17.71 -26.07
N GLY A 284 -8.61 17.94 -26.55
CA GLY A 284 -9.49 16.87 -27.04
C GLY A 284 -10.22 16.06 -25.97
N ILE A 285 -10.22 16.51 -24.71
CA ILE A 285 -11.02 15.90 -23.63
C ILE A 285 -12.52 15.96 -24.00
N PRO A 286 -13.25 14.84 -24.01
CA PRO A 286 -14.68 14.85 -24.29
C PRO A 286 -15.48 15.45 -23.13
N ALA A 287 -16.70 15.93 -23.43
CA ALA A 287 -17.70 16.22 -22.42
C ALA A 287 -18.12 14.93 -21.68
N ALA A 288 -18.59 15.08 -20.44
CA ALA A 288 -18.98 13.95 -19.61
C ALA A 288 -20.17 13.15 -20.19
N ASP A 289 -20.09 11.84 -20.02
CA ASP A 289 -21.09 10.87 -20.50
C ASP A 289 -22.40 10.90 -19.68
N GLY A 290 -23.32 9.99 -20.00
CA GLY A 290 -24.60 9.84 -19.29
C GLY A 290 -24.49 9.46 -17.81
N GLU A 291 -23.32 9.01 -17.33
CA GLU A 291 -23.04 8.74 -15.92
C GLU A 291 -22.26 9.87 -15.23
N GLY A 292 -22.00 10.99 -15.92
CA GLY A 292 -21.16 12.06 -15.37
C GLY A 292 -19.68 11.68 -15.30
N ALA A 293 -19.18 10.91 -16.26
CA ALA A 293 -17.79 10.46 -16.33
C ALA A 293 -17.08 10.85 -17.64
N VAL A 294 -15.75 10.96 -17.56
CA VAL A 294 -14.85 11.25 -18.67
C VAL A 294 -13.64 10.33 -18.58
N THR A 295 -13.41 9.54 -19.62
CA THR A 295 -12.20 8.72 -19.79
C THR A 295 -11.23 9.43 -20.73
N LEU A 296 -9.96 9.54 -20.35
CA LEU A 296 -8.89 10.16 -21.15
C LEU A 296 -7.56 9.40 -20.99
N ASP A 297 -6.66 9.54 -21.96
CA ASP A 297 -5.27 9.10 -21.81
C ASP A 297 -4.40 10.26 -21.29
N VAL A 298 -3.78 10.06 -20.13
CA VAL A 298 -2.79 10.98 -19.57
C VAL A 298 -1.40 10.55 -20.02
N ALA A 299 -0.76 11.39 -20.83
CA ALA A 299 0.66 11.22 -21.19
C ALA A 299 1.55 11.79 -20.09
N ILE A 300 2.48 10.99 -19.58
CA ILE A 300 3.46 11.41 -18.56
C ILE A 300 4.77 11.79 -19.26
N PRO A 301 5.37 12.97 -18.98
CA PRO A 301 6.66 13.34 -19.55
C PRO A 301 7.77 12.31 -19.26
N ALA A 302 8.69 12.10 -20.20
CA ALA A 302 9.76 11.10 -20.09
C ALA A 302 10.76 11.41 -18.95
N ASP A 303 10.90 12.69 -18.63
CA ASP A 303 11.71 13.28 -17.55
C ASP A 303 10.97 13.36 -16.20
N ALA A 304 9.69 12.98 -16.13
CA ALA A 304 8.91 13.07 -14.90
C ALA A 304 9.59 12.29 -13.73
N PRO A 305 9.60 12.86 -12.51
CA PRO A 305 10.12 12.19 -11.34
C PRO A 305 9.13 11.13 -10.82
N ASN A 306 9.67 10.08 -10.18
CA ASN A 306 8.86 9.09 -9.49
C ASN A 306 8.11 9.76 -8.32
N GLY A 307 6.79 9.64 -8.30
CA GLY A 307 5.94 10.18 -7.24
C GLY A 307 4.56 10.61 -7.69
N ILE A 308 3.87 11.33 -6.82
CA ILE A 308 2.45 11.64 -6.98
C ILE A 308 2.30 12.92 -7.80
N GLN A 309 1.99 12.74 -9.08
CA GLN A 309 1.64 13.84 -9.97
C GLN A 309 0.16 14.18 -9.82
N GLN A 310 -0.18 15.46 -9.91
CA GLN A 310 -1.55 15.94 -9.69
C GLN A 310 -2.23 16.21 -11.03
N LEU A 311 -3.31 15.48 -11.34
CA LEU A 311 -4.18 15.76 -12.47
C LEU A 311 -5.20 16.83 -12.03
N ARG A 312 -4.97 18.08 -12.42
CA ARG A 312 -5.85 19.21 -12.12
C ARG A 312 -7.06 19.17 -13.04
N ILE A 313 -8.25 19.05 -12.45
CA ILE A 313 -9.54 19.12 -13.12
C ILE A 313 -10.18 20.48 -12.80
N SER A 314 -10.80 21.11 -13.79
CA SER A 314 -11.46 22.41 -13.69
C SER A 314 -12.48 22.58 -14.83
N GLY A 315 -13.24 23.67 -14.84
CA GLY A 315 -14.19 24.00 -15.91
C GLY A 315 -15.37 24.83 -15.41
N GLU A 316 -16.38 24.99 -16.24
CA GLU A 316 -17.63 25.67 -15.87
C GLU A 316 -18.45 24.78 -14.91
N ASP A 317 -18.86 25.34 -13.77
CA ASP A 317 -19.49 24.66 -12.64
C ASP A 317 -18.73 23.42 -12.09
N ILE A 318 -17.39 23.40 -12.21
CA ILE A 318 -16.52 22.34 -11.68
C ILE A 318 -15.67 22.89 -10.53
N VAL A 319 -15.81 22.29 -9.33
CA VAL A 319 -14.85 22.52 -8.24
C VAL A 319 -13.46 22.15 -8.74
N THR A 320 -12.52 23.09 -8.71
CA THR A 320 -11.15 22.81 -9.16
C THR A 320 -10.48 21.82 -8.18
N THR A 321 -10.39 20.57 -8.60
CA THR A 321 -9.86 19.45 -7.82
C THR A 321 -8.55 18.96 -8.42
N SER A 322 -7.61 18.53 -7.58
CA SER A 322 -6.40 17.82 -7.99
C SER A 322 -6.56 16.34 -7.66
N LEU A 323 -6.40 15.46 -8.65
CA LEU A 323 -6.54 14.01 -8.51
C LEU A 323 -5.16 13.34 -8.63
N PRO A 324 -4.75 12.48 -7.68
CA PRO A 324 -3.42 11.90 -7.66
C PRO A 324 -3.23 10.80 -8.72
N ILE A 325 -2.13 10.89 -9.45
CA ILE A 325 -1.60 9.84 -10.34
C ILE A 325 -0.24 9.42 -9.78
N THR A 326 -0.04 8.12 -9.56
CA THR A 326 1.27 7.59 -9.19
C THR A 326 2.12 7.44 -10.44
N VAL A 327 3.21 8.20 -10.53
CA VAL A 327 4.22 8.05 -11.56
C VAL A 327 5.38 7.22 -11.03
N TYR A 328 5.73 6.12 -11.70
CA TYR A 328 6.76 5.21 -11.21
C TYR A 328 7.60 4.60 -12.34
N ARG A 329 8.87 5.04 -12.45
CA ARG A 329 9.91 4.37 -13.23
C ARG A 329 10.56 3.30 -12.36
N SER A 330 10.39 2.03 -12.72
CA SER A 330 11.25 0.93 -12.25
C SER A 330 12.73 1.27 -12.50
N THR A 331 13.63 0.94 -11.56
CA THR A 331 15.07 1.07 -11.83
C THR A 331 15.60 -0.12 -12.62
N GLY A 332 14.97 -1.30 -12.51
CA GLY A 332 15.35 -2.53 -13.22
C GLY A 332 16.70 -3.13 -12.83
N SER A 333 17.54 -2.38 -12.10
CA SER A 333 18.86 -2.81 -11.66
C SER A 333 18.78 -3.92 -10.62
N ALA A 334 19.31 -5.09 -10.99
CA ALA A 334 19.60 -6.16 -10.03
C ALA A 334 20.56 -5.65 -8.94
N LEU A 335 20.31 -6.04 -7.69
CA LEU A 335 21.21 -5.78 -6.58
C LEU A 335 22.26 -6.88 -6.51
N ALA A 336 23.52 -6.50 -6.32
CA ALA A 336 24.53 -7.45 -5.89
C ALA A 336 24.21 -7.89 -4.44
N THR A 337 24.26 -9.20 -4.19
CA THR A 337 23.99 -9.79 -2.88
C THR A 337 25.12 -10.71 -2.48
N THR A 338 25.12 -11.09 -1.20
CA THR A 338 26.06 -12.05 -0.61
C THR A 338 25.92 -13.49 -1.11
N GLU A 339 24.91 -13.78 -1.94
CA GLU A 339 24.67 -15.09 -2.55
C GLU A 339 24.60 -14.97 -4.08
N LYS A 340 25.56 -15.58 -4.78
CA LYS A 340 25.65 -15.43 -6.23
C LYS A 340 24.62 -16.31 -6.95
N LYS A 341 23.60 -15.69 -7.53
CA LYS A 341 22.68 -16.34 -8.47
C LYS A 341 23.42 -16.63 -9.79
N VAL A 342 23.58 -17.90 -10.14
CA VAL A 342 24.32 -18.39 -11.31
C VAL A 342 23.39 -18.47 -12.53
N TRP A 343 22.15 -18.90 -12.31
CA TRP A 343 21.10 -19.00 -13.32
C TRP A 343 19.72 -18.84 -12.68
N PHE A 344 18.75 -18.36 -13.45
CA PHE A 344 17.35 -18.21 -13.06
C PHE A 344 16.46 -18.35 -14.30
N ASP A 345 15.32 -19.05 -14.16
CA ASP A 345 14.19 -18.95 -15.07
C ASP A 345 12.86 -19.13 -14.30
N GLY A 346 11.93 -18.18 -14.50
CA GLY A 346 10.58 -18.17 -13.92
C GLY A 346 9.48 -18.40 -14.96
N PHE A 347 9.76 -19.22 -15.99
CA PHE A 347 8.85 -19.71 -17.03
C PHE A 347 8.11 -18.67 -17.90
N GLU A 348 8.31 -17.37 -17.68
CA GLU A 348 7.77 -16.31 -18.53
C GLU A 348 8.18 -16.47 -20.00
N SER A 349 9.46 -16.84 -20.20
CA SER A 349 10.08 -17.17 -21.48
C SER A 349 9.86 -18.64 -21.85
N ALA A 350 9.17 -18.89 -22.96
CA ALA A 350 9.02 -20.24 -23.51
C ALA A 350 10.27 -20.78 -24.23
N GLN A 351 11.37 -20.02 -24.29
CA GLN A 351 12.59 -20.40 -25.03
C GLN A 351 13.62 -21.17 -24.19
N SER A 352 13.55 -21.04 -22.86
CA SER A 352 14.56 -21.58 -21.92
C SER A 352 14.39 -23.08 -21.61
N TRP A 353 13.30 -23.71 -22.05
CA TRP A 353 12.88 -25.04 -21.61
C TRP A 353 12.58 -25.97 -22.78
N ALA A 354 13.22 -27.14 -22.78
CA ALA A 354 12.95 -28.18 -23.75
C ALA A 354 11.65 -28.93 -23.38
N ILE A 355 10.55 -28.56 -24.04
CA ILE A 355 9.27 -29.30 -24.02
C ILE A 355 9.14 -30.06 -25.34
N PRO A 356 9.33 -31.40 -25.37
CA PRO A 356 9.18 -32.18 -26.60
C PRO A 356 7.77 -32.09 -27.20
N ALA A 357 7.66 -32.18 -28.52
CA ALA A 357 6.36 -32.23 -29.19
C ALA A 357 5.56 -33.46 -28.73
N GLY A 358 4.38 -33.23 -28.16
CA GLY A 358 3.56 -34.27 -27.54
C GLY A 358 3.88 -34.57 -26.06
N SER A 359 4.77 -33.79 -25.43
CA SER A 359 4.96 -33.85 -23.97
C SER A 359 3.70 -33.44 -23.22
N PRO A 360 3.35 -34.11 -22.10
CA PRO A 360 2.25 -33.69 -21.22
C PRO A 360 2.58 -32.48 -20.31
N TRP A 361 3.80 -31.94 -20.38
CA TRP A 361 4.16 -30.67 -19.72
C TRP A 361 3.70 -29.46 -20.55
N SER A 362 3.24 -28.41 -19.87
CA SER A 362 2.80 -27.14 -20.47
C SER A 362 3.17 -25.93 -19.61
N ILE A 363 3.19 -24.73 -20.19
CA ILE A 363 3.45 -23.46 -19.46
C ILE A 363 2.16 -22.62 -19.41
N SER A 364 1.63 -22.41 -18.21
CA SER A 364 0.31 -21.80 -17.93
C SER A 364 0.39 -20.78 -16.78
N THR A 365 -0.73 -20.24 -16.31
CA THR A 365 -0.81 -19.52 -15.02
C THR A 365 -1.50 -20.38 -13.95
N VAL A 366 -1.37 -20.04 -12.66
CA VAL A 366 -2.11 -20.73 -11.58
C VAL A 366 -3.61 -20.61 -11.78
N ASP A 367 -4.13 -19.41 -12.10
CA ASP A 367 -5.56 -19.19 -12.29
C ASP A 367 -6.10 -19.91 -13.55
N ASP A 368 -5.35 -19.96 -14.66
CA ASP A 368 -5.70 -20.77 -15.83
C ASP A 368 -5.76 -22.28 -15.50
N VAL A 369 -4.79 -22.78 -14.73
CA VAL A 369 -4.76 -24.17 -14.27
C VAL A 369 -5.96 -24.48 -13.38
N VAL A 370 -6.32 -23.58 -12.45
CA VAL A 370 -7.49 -23.72 -11.58
C VAL A 370 -8.80 -23.64 -12.37
N ALA A 371 -8.90 -22.75 -13.36
CA ALA A 371 -10.07 -22.61 -14.22
C ALA A 371 -10.29 -23.85 -15.12
N GLN A 372 -9.21 -24.40 -15.68
CA GLN A 372 -9.28 -25.55 -16.58
C GLN A 372 -9.44 -26.88 -15.82
N LEU A 373 -8.64 -27.11 -14.78
CA LEU A 373 -8.53 -28.40 -14.08
C LEU A 373 -9.33 -28.47 -12.77
N GLY A 374 -9.83 -27.34 -12.27
CA GLY A 374 -10.42 -27.20 -10.95
C GLY A 374 -9.36 -26.91 -9.88
N THR A 375 -9.81 -26.67 -8.65
CA THR A 375 -8.96 -26.37 -7.49
C THR A 375 -8.05 -27.53 -7.10
N ASP A 376 -8.53 -28.52 -6.34
CA ASP A 376 -7.72 -29.67 -5.86
C ASP A 376 -6.38 -29.22 -5.23
N ARG A 377 -6.44 -28.14 -4.42
CA ARG A 377 -5.34 -27.42 -3.78
C ARG A 377 -4.38 -26.65 -4.70
N ARG A 378 -4.52 -26.68 -6.03
CA ARG A 378 -3.61 -25.99 -6.98
C ARG A 378 -3.53 -24.48 -6.78
N GLN A 379 -4.62 -23.85 -6.36
CA GLN A 379 -4.70 -22.42 -5.98
C GLN A 379 -3.82 -22.07 -4.77
N ALA A 380 -3.38 -23.06 -3.99
CA ALA A 380 -2.48 -22.87 -2.86
C ALA A 380 -0.99 -22.93 -3.26
N PHE A 381 -0.64 -22.90 -4.55
CA PHE A 381 0.75 -22.67 -5.00
C PHE A 381 1.11 -21.17 -4.89
N THR A 382 1.12 -20.67 -3.66
CA THR A 382 1.49 -19.31 -3.25
C THR A 382 2.89 -18.87 -3.67
N LEU A 383 3.85 -19.79 -3.72
CA LEU A 383 5.21 -19.48 -4.17
C LEU A 383 5.29 -19.14 -5.67
N ALA A 384 4.25 -19.41 -6.46
CA ALA A 384 4.24 -19.11 -7.87
C ALA A 384 3.94 -17.63 -8.18
N ASP A 385 4.55 -17.13 -9.24
CA ASP A 385 4.29 -15.81 -9.82
C ASP A 385 4.20 -15.91 -11.35
N GLY A 386 3.36 -15.08 -11.97
CA GLY A 386 3.23 -15.04 -13.43
C GLY A 386 2.90 -16.41 -14.06
N ARG A 387 3.88 -17.01 -14.73
CA ARG A 387 3.74 -18.29 -15.44
C ARG A 387 4.47 -19.43 -14.73
N ILE A 388 3.90 -20.62 -14.84
CA ILE A 388 4.37 -21.87 -14.22
C ILE A 388 4.48 -22.99 -15.25
N ALA A 389 5.39 -23.92 -15.04
CA ALA A 389 5.32 -25.22 -15.69
C ALA A 389 4.35 -26.15 -14.94
N VAL A 390 3.54 -26.91 -15.67
CA VAL A 390 2.54 -27.82 -15.10
C VAL A 390 2.40 -29.12 -15.89
N ILE A 391 2.26 -30.21 -15.15
CA ILE A 391 1.79 -31.52 -15.62
C ILE A 391 0.69 -32.05 -14.70
N ASP A 392 -0.35 -32.66 -15.27
CA ASP A 392 -1.50 -33.19 -14.53
C ASP A 392 -1.90 -34.58 -15.02
N ALA A 393 -2.18 -35.49 -14.08
CA ALA A 393 -2.69 -36.84 -14.31
C ALA A 393 -4.11 -37.05 -13.74
N SER A 394 -4.82 -35.97 -13.38
CA SER A 394 -6.14 -36.05 -12.74
C SER A 394 -7.29 -36.34 -13.73
N ARG A 395 -7.04 -36.17 -15.04
CA ARG A 395 -7.99 -36.44 -16.13
C ARG A 395 -7.48 -37.38 -17.23
N GLY A 396 -6.18 -37.71 -17.21
CA GLY A 396 -5.50 -38.63 -18.13
C GLY A 396 -4.34 -39.29 -17.40
N ALA A 397 -3.79 -40.41 -17.88
CA ALA A 397 -2.47 -40.85 -17.42
C ALA A 397 -1.41 -39.97 -18.08
N ALA A 398 -0.41 -39.51 -17.33
CA ALA A 398 0.60 -38.57 -17.83
C ALA A 398 2.00 -38.97 -17.37
N SER A 399 2.93 -39.08 -18.32
CA SER A 399 4.34 -39.35 -18.05
C SER A 399 5.22 -38.58 -19.02
N GLY A 400 6.25 -37.89 -18.51
CA GLY A 400 7.15 -37.08 -19.33
C GLY A 400 8.13 -36.27 -18.49
N SER A 401 9.20 -35.80 -19.15
CA SER A 401 10.19 -34.90 -18.55
C SER A 401 10.09 -33.49 -19.12
N LEU A 402 10.43 -32.53 -18.27
CA LEU A 402 10.71 -31.14 -18.58
C LEU A 402 12.20 -30.91 -18.29
N ALA A 403 12.93 -30.29 -19.21
CA ALA A 403 14.38 -30.12 -19.07
C ALA A 403 14.81 -28.67 -19.34
N SER A 404 15.71 -28.15 -18.51
CA SER A 404 16.24 -26.79 -18.67
C SER A 404 17.13 -26.66 -19.92
N ALA A 405 17.46 -25.41 -20.27
CA ALA A 405 18.68 -25.11 -21.02
C ALA A 405 19.93 -25.69 -20.32
N GLU A 406 21.05 -25.75 -21.04
CA GLU A 406 22.34 -26.10 -20.43
C GLU A 406 22.93 -24.88 -19.71
N ILE A 407 23.28 -25.05 -18.44
CA ILE A 407 23.73 -23.99 -17.54
C ILE A 407 25.24 -24.15 -17.35
N ALA A 408 26.01 -23.13 -17.71
CA ALA A 408 27.47 -23.14 -17.57
C ALA A 408 27.89 -23.17 -16.08
N VAL A 409 28.77 -24.11 -15.74
CA VAL A 409 29.27 -24.36 -14.37
C VAL A 409 30.74 -24.76 -14.42
N ARG A 410 31.46 -24.72 -13.28
CA ARG A 410 32.82 -25.26 -13.21
C ARG A 410 32.87 -26.58 -12.46
N THR A 411 33.71 -27.49 -12.95
CA THR A 411 34.23 -28.62 -12.17
C THR A 411 34.61 -28.19 -10.75
N GLY A 412 34.07 -28.87 -9.74
CA GLY A 412 34.31 -28.58 -8.32
C GLY A 412 33.45 -27.47 -7.72
N ASP A 413 32.53 -26.85 -8.46
CA ASP A 413 31.55 -25.93 -7.89
C ASP A 413 30.56 -26.68 -6.98
N THR A 414 30.45 -26.26 -5.72
CA THR A 414 29.29 -26.56 -4.86
C THR A 414 28.19 -25.53 -5.16
N LEU A 415 27.00 -26.03 -5.49
CA LEU A 415 25.84 -25.22 -5.89
C LEU A 415 24.57 -25.74 -5.19
N GLU A 416 23.52 -24.92 -5.18
CA GLU A 416 22.17 -25.31 -4.76
C GLU A 416 21.19 -24.98 -5.90
N LEU A 417 20.44 -25.98 -6.36
CA LEU A 417 19.24 -25.77 -7.16
C LEU A 417 18.09 -25.44 -6.21
N ARG A 418 17.45 -24.29 -6.39
CA ARG A 418 16.13 -23.99 -5.79
C ARG A 418 15.06 -24.01 -6.86
N VAL A 419 13.91 -24.59 -6.55
CA VAL A 419 12.73 -24.58 -7.42
C VAL A 419 11.49 -24.56 -6.54
N ASP A 420 10.58 -23.62 -6.79
CA ASP A 420 9.31 -23.59 -6.09
C ASP A 420 8.37 -24.62 -6.72
N SER A 421 7.73 -25.44 -5.89
CA SER A 421 7.12 -26.70 -6.34
C SER A 421 5.85 -27.02 -5.57
N HIS A 422 4.76 -27.24 -6.30
CA HIS A 422 3.53 -27.80 -5.75
C HIS A 422 3.32 -29.20 -6.34
N PHE A 423 3.76 -30.23 -5.62
CA PHE A 423 3.57 -31.65 -5.97
C PHE A 423 2.34 -32.18 -5.23
N ARG A 424 1.22 -32.31 -5.94
CA ARG A 424 -0.07 -32.73 -5.39
C ARG A 424 -0.29 -34.20 -5.71
N LYS A 425 -0.50 -35.06 -4.70
CA LYS A 425 -0.83 -36.49 -4.91
C LYS A 425 -2.30 -36.78 -4.62
N ARG A 426 -2.93 -37.56 -5.51
CA ARG A 426 -4.36 -37.89 -5.45
C ARG A 426 -4.61 -39.37 -5.77
N GLY A 427 -5.70 -39.90 -5.22
CA GLY A 427 -6.12 -41.28 -5.45
C GLY A 427 -5.18 -42.32 -4.85
N THR A 428 -5.22 -43.53 -5.39
CA THR A 428 -4.39 -44.67 -4.98
C THR A 428 -3.52 -45.22 -6.13
N GLY A 429 -3.48 -44.53 -7.28
CA GLY A 429 -2.61 -44.88 -8.40
C GLY A 429 -1.14 -44.56 -8.11
N ALA A 430 -0.25 -45.09 -8.93
CA ALA A 430 1.16 -44.74 -8.89
C ALA A 430 1.36 -43.31 -9.37
N GLN A 431 2.06 -42.50 -8.58
CA GLN A 431 2.49 -41.16 -8.95
C GLN A 431 3.89 -40.91 -8.38
N THR A 432 4.83 -40.54 -9.24
CA THR A 432 6.21 -40.20 -8.88
C THR A 432 6.68 -38.96 -9.64
N GLY A 433 7.44 -38.11 -8.94
CA GLY A 433 8.27 -37.07 -9.53
C GLY A 433 9.74 -37.30 -9.21
N SER A 434 10.65 -36.81 -10.03
CA SER A 434 12.08 -36.73 -9.67
C SER A 434 12.75 -35.51 -10.29
N VAL A 435 13.81 -35.03 -9.63
CA VAL A 435 14.71 -33.98 -10.10
C VAL A 435 16.08 -34.60 -10.29
N THR A 436 16.63 -34.49 -11.50
CA THR A 436 17.92 -35.08 -11.89
C THR A 436 18.84 -34.00 -12.45
N ALA A 437 20.05 -33.86 -11.91
CA ALA A 437 21.13 -33.11 -12.54
C ALA A 437 21.81 -33.98 -13.61
N VAL A 438 22.09 -33.38 -14.76
CA VAL A 438 22.66 -34.05 -15.94
C VAL A 438 23.83 -33.20 -16.42
N TYR A 439 25.05 -33.69 -16.20
CA TYR A 439 26.27 -32.94 -16.43
C TYR A 439 26.77 -33.12 -17.88
N SER A 440 27.51 -32.13 -18.40
CA SER A 440 28.07 -32.18 -19.76
C SER A 440 29.08 -33.32 -19.98
N SER A 441 29.59 -33.93 -18.90
CA SER A 441 30.36 -35.18 -18.90
C SER A 441 29.52 -36.44 -19.24
N GLY A 442 28.20 -36.33 -19.27
CA GLY A 442 27.26 -37.45 -19.40
C GLY A 442 26.86 -38.09 -18.05
N GLU A 443 27.42 -37.62 -16.93
CA GLU A 443 27.06 -38.07 -15.59
C GLU A 443 25.66 -37.58 -15.18
N ARG A 444 24.94 -38.37 -14.37
CA ARG A 444 23.55 -38.12 -13.97
C ARG A 444 23.33 -38.40 -12.49
N GLU A 445 22.77 -37.44 -11.78
CA GLU A 445 22.60 -37.44 -10.33
C GLU A 445 21.14 -37.13 -9.96
N THR A 446 20.42 -38.08 -9.35
CA THR A 446 19.04 -37.88 -8.91
C THR A 446 19.00 -37.16 -7.57
N LEU A 447 18.92 -35.83 -7.61
CA LEU A 447 18.89 -34.96 -6.42
C LEU A 447 17.66 -35.18 -5.53
N ARG A 448 16.50 -35.52 -6.12
CA ARG A 448 15.24 -35.72 -5.38
C ARG A 448 14.31 -36.70 -6.06
N THR A 449 13.59 -37.49 -5.26
CA THR A 449 12.38 -38.20 -5.67
C THR A 449 11.21 -37.72 -4.82
N LEU A 450 10.05 -37.55 -5.44
CA LEU A 450 8.78 -37.14 -4.82
C LEU A 450 7.76 -38.26 -5.01
N GLY A 451 7.15 -38.71 -3.91
CA GLY A 451 6.12 -39.75 -3.91
C GLY A 451 4.94 -39.47 -3.00
N GLU A 452 4.93 -38.31 -2.31
CA GLU A 452 3.86 -37.85 -1.41
C GLU A 452 3.65 -36.34 -1.56
N THR A 453 2.44 -35.87 -1.24
CA THR A 453 2.03 -34.46 -1.40
C THR A 453 2.98 -33.50 -0.68
N GLN A 454 3.50 -32.52 -1.42
CA GLN A 454 4.26 -31.36 -0.95
C GLN A 454 3.67 -30.13 -1.64
N GLU A 455 2.71 -29.48 -0.97
CA GLU A 455 2.08 -28.25 -1.44
C GLU A 455 3.01 -27.06 -1.23
N SER A 456 3.16 -26.22 -2.26
CA SER A 456 3.83 -24.91 -2.23
C SER A 456 5.18 -24.91 -1.46
N ALA A 457 6.10 -25.78 -1.89
CA ALA A 457 7.39 -25.98 -1.24
C ALA A 457 8.54 -25.57 -2.15
N GLN A 458 9.45 -24.76 -1.63
CA GLN A 458 10.75 -24.56 -2.26
C GLN A 458 11.59 -25.82 -2.07
N LEU A 459 11.84 -26.56 -3.15
CA LEU A 459 12.84 -27.61 -3.17
C LEU A 459 14.21 -26.93 -3.13
N ARG A 460 15.04 -27.29 -2.15
CA ARG A 460 16.44 -26.86 -2.02
C ARG A 460 17.33 -28.09 -2.12
N LEU A 461 18.10 -28.16 -3.21
CA LEU A 461 18.79 -29.36 -3.66
C LEU A 461 20.28 -29.04 -3.91
N PRO A 462 21.15 -29.30 -2.93
CA PRO A 462 22.59 -29.11 -3.11
C PRO A 462 23.16 -30.13 -4.10
N LEU A 463 24.16 -29.71 -4.87
CA LEU A 463 24.91 -30.52 -5.82
C LEU A 463 26.38 -30.12 -5.85
N THR A 464 27.26 -31.03 -6.28
CA THR A 464 28.69 -30.75 -6.51
C THR A 464 29.06 -31.14 -7.92
N VAL A 465 29.52 -30.16 -8.71
CA VAL A 465 29.79 -30.36 -10.14
C VAL A 465 31.00 -31.28 -10.33
N PRO A 466 30.86 -32.43 -11.03
CA PRO A 466 31.90 -33.45 -11.08
C PRO A 466 33.09 -33.06 -11.98
N ALA A 467 34.13 -33.89 -11.95
CA ALA A 467 35.34 -33.70 -12.73
C ALA A 467 35.06 -33.65 -14.25
N ALA A 468 35.66 -32.68 -14.93
CA ALA A 468 35.49 -32.39 -16.36
C ALA A 468 34.07 -31.98 -16.80
N ALA A 469 33.13 -31.76 -15.88
CA ALA A 469 31.88 -31.09 -16.21
C ALA A 469 32.06 -29.57 -16.33
N THR A 470 31.41 -29.01 -17.36
CA THR A 470 31.40 -27.60 -17.77
C THR A 470 29.98 -27.03 -17.91
N GLY A 471 28.98 -27.92 -17.98
CA GLY A 471 27.57 -27.60 -18.07
C GLY A 471 26.74 -28.55 -17.22
N VAL A 472 25.58 -28.09 -16.77
CA VAL A 472 24.55 -28.90 -16.11
C VAL A 472 23.17 -28.59 -16.68
N ARG A 473 22.33 -29.61 -16.82
CA ARG A 473 20.90 -29.51 -17.15
C ARG A 473 20.10 -30.16 -16.03
N PHE A 474 18.95 -29.58 -15.67
CA PHE A 474 18.03 -30.17 -14.71
C PHE A 474 16.83 -30.77 -15.43
N GLU A 475 16.57 -32.05 -15.18
CA GLU A 475 15.43 -32.80 -15.69
C GLU A 475 14.41 -33.06 -14.57
N PHE A 476 13.20 -32.55 -14.76
CA PHE A 476 12.04 -32.76 -13.89
C PHE A 476 11.17 -33.84 -14.55
N SER A 477 11.27 -35.06 -14.05
CA SER A 477 10.55 -36.22 -14.60
C SER A 477 9.32 -36.54 -13.76
N PHE A 478 8.18 -36.76 -14.41
CA PHE A 478 6.92 -37.13 -13.75
C PHE A 478 6.33 -38.38 -14.42
N ALA A 479 5.71 -39.24 -13.62
CA ALA A 479 4.83 -40.31 -14.08
C ALA A 479 3.63 -40.44 -13.14
N GLY A 480 2.42 -40.48 -13.68
CA GLY A 480 1.18 -40.57 -12.92
C GLY A 480 0.09 -41.36 -13.65
N ASP A 481 -0.51 -42.32 -12.96
CA ASP A 481 -1.69 -43.06 -13.42
C ASP A 481 -2.91 -42.13 -13.58
N LEU A 482 -3.87 -42.55 -14.43
CA LEU A 482 -5.14 -41.84 -14.60
C LEU A 482 -5.88 -41.64 -13.26
N GLY A 483 -6.19 -40.39 -12.94
CA GLY A 483 -6.88 -40.00 -11.71
C GLY A 483 -5.95 -39.73 -10.53
N THR A 484 -4.63 -39.72 -10.75
CA THR A 484 -3.66 -39.21 -9.77
C THR A 484 -3.62 -37.67 -9.81
N GLY A 485 -2.59 -37.04 -9.23
CA GLY A 485 -2.54 -35.60 -9.03
C GLY A 485 -1.77 -34.85 -10.11
N SER A 486 -1.00 -33.84 -9.69
CA SER A 486 -0.26 -32.92 -10.57
C SER A 486 1.08 -32.51 -9.97
N TRP A 487 1.96 -31.97 -10.81
CA TRP A 487 3.15 -31.24 -10.38
C TRP A 487 3.18 -29.89 -11.10
N MET A 488 3.25 -28.81 -10.31
CA MET A 488 3.45 -27.45 -10.78
C MET A 488 4.80 -26.95 -10.28
N LEU A 489 5.52 -26.22 -11.12
CA LEU A 489 6.89 -25.74 -10.89
C LEU A 489 7.03 -24.26 -11.26
N ASP A 490 7.81 -23.53 -10.48
CA ASP A 490 8.18 -22.13 -10.72
C ASP A 490 9.58 -21.80 -10.14
N ASN A 491 10.10 -20.59 -10.41
CA ASN A 491 11.28 -19.99 -9.79
C ASN A 491 12.52 -20.90 -9.78
N ALA A 492 12.81 -21.56 -10.91
CA ALA A 492 13.95 -22.44 -11.02
C ALA A 492 15.25 -21.61 -11.04
N GLN A 493 16.12 -21.81 -10.06
CA GLN A 493 17.34 -21.03 -9.91
C GLN A 493 18.52 -21.89 -9.43
N VAL A 494 19.70 -21.64 -10.01
CA VAL A 494 20.95 -22.18 -9.51
C VAL A 494 21.66 -21.07 -8.76
N VAL A 495 21.93 -21.28 -7.47
CA VAL A 495 22.68 -20.34 -6.65
C VAL A 495 23.96 -20.99 -6.15
N ARG A 496 24.98 -20.16 -5.94
CA ARG A 496 26.16 -20.49 -5.15
C ARG A 496 25.84 -20.08 -3.72
N GLY A 497 25.15 -20.98 -3.02
CA GLY A 497 24.43 -20.70 -1.78
C GLY A 497 25.29 -20.14 -0.65
N LEU A 498 24.64 -19.42 0.27
CA LEU A 498 25.23 -19.07 1.56
C LEU A 498 25.76 -20.33 2.26
N GLY A 499 27.00 -20.28 2.77
CA GLY A 499 27.59 -21.40 3.53
C GLY A 499 26.93 -21.61 4.89
N ASP A 500 27.33 -22.64 5.63
CA ASP A 500 26.85 -22.85 7.00
C ASP A 500 27.16 -21.64 7.90
N LEU A 501 26.17 -21.19 8.68
CA LEU A 501 26.37 -20.17 9.71
C LEU A 501 27.10 -20.81 10.92
N PRO A 502 28.29 -20.32 11.34
CA PRO A 502 29.02 -20.93 12.43
C PRO A 502 28.24 -20.92 13.76
N GLU A 503 28.40 -21.98 14.56
CA GLU A 503 27.81 -22.04 15.89
C GLU A 503 28.41 -20.95 16.79
N GLY A 504 27.56 -20.05 17.29
CA GLY A 504 28.00 -18.91 18.09
C GLY A 504 28.55 -17.72 17.31
N GLU A 505 28.39 -17.67 15.97
CA GLU A 505 28.64 -16.44 15.20
C GLU A 505 27.79 -15.28 15.76
N PRO A 506 28.37 -14.13 16.12
CA PRO A 506 27.64 -13.05 16.79
C PRO A 506 26.76 -12.27 15.80
N SER A 507 25.50 -12.07 16.17
CA SER A 507 24.58 -11.26 15.36
C SER A 507 24.72 -9.75 15.65
N SER A 508 24.78 -8.95 14.57
CA SER A 508 25.00 -7.50 14.59
C SER A 508 23.75 -6.66 14.86
N ALA A 509 22.56 -7.24 14.68
CA ALA A 509 21.28 -6.68 15.11
C ALA A 509 20.28 -7.81 15.38
N ARG A 510 19.38 -7.64 16.35
CA ARG A 510 18.34 -8.62 16.68
C ARG A 510 16.98 -7.99 17.00
N VAL A 511 15.92 -8.62 16.48
CA VAL A 511 14.52 -8.26 16.71
C VAL A 511 13.73 -9.51 17.09
N ASP A 512 13.00 -9.46 18.21
CA ASP A 512 11.97 -10.46 18.55
C ASP A 512 10.61 -9.97 18.01
N VAL A 513 9.81 -10.83 17.37
CA VAL A 513 8.56 -10.45 16.68
C VAL A 513 7.44 -11.42 17.04
N PHE A 514 6.25 -10.90 17.35
CA PHE A 514 5.02 -11.66 17.49
C PHE A 514 3.81 -10.83 17.04
N SER A 515 2.66 -11.47 16.81
CA SER A 515 1.44 -10.81 16.32
C SER A 515 0.19 -11.59 16.74
N ASP A 516 -0.99 -11.06 16.38
CA ASP A 516 -2.26 -11.79 16.43
C ASP A 516 -2.51 -12.36 17.84
N ILE A 517 -2.49 -11.45 18.82
CA ILE A 517 -2.70 -11.75 20.23
C ILE A 517 -4.19 -11.84 20.51
N GLN A 518 -4.98 -10.87 20.04
CA GLN A 518 -6.45 -10.87 20.08
C GLN A 518 -7.05 -11.29 21.45
N GLY A 519 -6.40 -10.93 22.57
CA GLY A 519 -6.83 -11.31 23.92
C GLY A 519 -6.22 -12.60 24.51
N ALA A 520 -5.35 -13.31 23.77
CA ALA A 520 -4.53 -14.44 24.23
C ALA A 520 -3.39 -14.00 25.20
N ASN A 521 -3.66 -12.98 26.02
CA ASN A 521 -2.71 -12.26 26.86
C ASN A 521 -1.92 -13.18 27.80
N ALA A 522 -2.54 -14.23 28.33
CA ALA A 522 -1.89 -15.22 29.18
C ALA A 522 -0.82 -16.06 28.45
N ARG A 523 -0.92 -16.22 27.12
CA ARG A 523 0.09 -16.92 26.29
C ARG A 523 1.29 -16.01 26.03
N MET A 524 1.01 -14.76 25.62
CA MET A 524 2.03 -13.71 25.49
C MET A 524 2.83 -13.54 26.78
N GLN A 525 2.15 -13.39 27.92
CA GLN A 525 2.73 -13.17 29.24
C GLN A 525 3.57 -14.34 29.74
N ASN A 526 3.04 -15.57 29.66
CA ASN A 526 3.63 -16.73 30.36
C ASN A 526 4.45 -17.66 29.45
N GLN A 527 4.42 -17.48 28.13
CA GLN A 527 5.06 -18.38 27.16
C GLN A 527 5.99 -17.60 26.21
N VAL A 528 5.45 -16.62 25.46
CA VAL A 528 6.17 -15.93 24.38
C VAL A 528 7.25 -14.98 24.90
N LEU A 529 6.88 -13.95 25.68
CA LEU A 529 7.84 -12.94 26.15
C LEU A 529 8.91 -13.51 27.09
N PRO A 530 8.62 -14.44 28.03
CA PRO A 530 9.66 -15.08 28.83
C PRO A 530 10.55 -16.00 27.98
N GLY A 531 10.01 -16.66 26.97
CA GLY A 531 10.73 -17.60 26.11
C GLY A 531 11.72 -16.92 25.17
N PHE A 532 11.36 -15.79 24.56
CA PHE A 532 12.31 -14.94 23.83
C PHE A 532 13.48 -14.47 24.71
N ARG A 533 13.19 -14.16 25.98
CA ARG A 533 14.21 -13.78 26.98
C ARG A 533 15.00 -14.96 27.54
N ALA A 534 14.60 -16.20 27.26
CA ALA A 534 15.31 -17.44 27.61
C ALA A 534 16.28 -17.91 26.51
N LEU A 535 16.11 -17.44 25.28
CA LEU A 535 17.11 -17.61 24.21
C LEU A 535 18.44 -16.94 24.58
N THR A 536 19.53 -17.52 24.08
CA THR A 536 20.84 -16.85 24.01
C THR A 536 20.77 -15.60 23.13
N GLU A 537 21.73 -14.68 23.28
CA GLU A 537 21.77 -13.38 22.60
C GLU A 537 20.40 -12.64 22.58
N ARG A 538 20.04 -11.96 23.68
CA ARG A 538 18.77 -11.20 23.71
C ARG A 538 18.73 -10.10 22.63
N ALA A 539 17.55 -9.89 22.06
CA ALA A 539 17.26 -8.74 21.22
C ALA A 539 17.04 -7.49 22.08
N ASN A 540 17.46 -6.32 21.59
CA ASN A 540 17.11 -5.03 22.21
C ASN A 540 15.76 -4.49 21.71
N THR A 541 15.26 -5.02 20.60
CA THR A 541 14.00 -4.62 19.97
C THR A 541 12.97 -5.74 20.01
N VAL A 542 11.73 -5.40 20.35
CA VAL A 542 10.56 -6.29 20.19
C VAL A 542 9.48 -5.61 19.35
N VAL A 543 8.81 -6.38 18.49
CA VAL A 543 7.69 -5.93 17.64
C VAL A 543 6.43 -6.74 17.93
N ALA A 544 5.33 -6.05 18.23
CA ALA A 544 3.97 -6.58 18.22
C ALA A 544 3.27 -6.16 16.90
N ASN A 545 3.23 -7.05 15.90
CA ASN A 545 2.82 -6.70 14.53
C ASN A 545 1.28 -6.77 14.32
N GLY A 546 0.54 -5.94 15.06
CA GLY A 546 -0.92 -5.80 14.92
C GLY A 546 -1.74 -6.87 15.62
N ASP A 547 -3.05 -6.60 15.73
CA ASP A 547 -4.04 -7.42 16.44
C ASP A 547 -3.63 -7.74 17.89
N LEU A 548 -3.21 -6.68 18.59
CA LEU A 548 -2.89 -6.70 20.02
C LEU A 548 -4.15 -6.99 20.86
N VAL A 549 -5.30 -6.50 20.41
CA VAL A 549 -6.58 -6.56 21.13
C VAL A 549 -7.71 -7.11 20.27
N SER A 550 -8.63 -7.91 20.84
CA SER A 550 -9.72 -8.59 20.09
C SER A 550 -10.72 -7.62 19.45
N ASN A 551 -10.87 -6.43 20.03
CA ASN A 551 -11.41 -5.22 19.43
C ASN A 551 -10.72 -4.01 20.08
N GLY A 552 -10.67 -2.87 19.42
CA GLY A 552 -9.92 -1.68 19.88
C GLY A 552 -10.41 -0.97 21.15
N THR A 553 -11.06 -1.62 22.12
CA THR A 553 -11.59 -0.98 23.34
C THR A 553 -10.52 -0.70 24.42
N PRO A 554 -10.69 0.36 25.25
CA PRO A 554 -9.70 0.73 26.27
C PRO A 554 -9.36 -0.38 27.28
N ASP A 555 -10.36 -1.16 27.69
CA ASP A 555 -10.19 -2.21 28.70
C ASP A 555 -9.32 -3.36 28.17
N LEU A 556 -9.44 -3.70 26.87
CA LEU A 556 -8.59 -4.71 26.24
C LEU A 556 -7.14 -4.24 26.07
N TYR A 557 -6.91 -2.96 25.75
CA TYR A 557 -5.54 -2.38 25.78
C TYR A 557 -4.95 -2.41 27.19
N THR A 558 -5.75 -2.12 28.22
CA THR A 558 -5.32 -2.18 29.62
C THR A 558 -4.96 -3.61 30.02
N ALA A 559 -5.78 -4.59 29.64
CA ALA A 559 -5.51 -6.00 29.87
C ALA A 559 -4.28 -6.50 29.08
N PHE A 560 -4.08 -6.02 27.85
CA PHE A 560 -2.90 -6.33 27.03
C PHE A 560 -1.62 -5.80 27.70
N TYR A 561 -1.56 -4.50 28.03
CA TYR A 561 -0.35 -3.90 28.59
C TYR A 561 -0.01 -4.42 30.00
N ASN A 562 -1.01 -4.73 30.83
CA ASN A 562 -0.75 -5.41 32.11
C ASN A 562 -0.05 -6.77 31.91
N ALA A 563 -0.52 -7.57 30.94
CA ALA A 563 0.06 -8.88 30.63
C ALA A 563 1.43 -8.79 29.93
N TYR A 564 1.59 -7.84 29.00
CA TYR A 564 2.83 -7.56 28.28
C TYR A 564 3.94 -7.13 29.25
N ASN A 565 3.62 -6.20 30.17
CA ASN A 565 4.54 -5.75 31.22
C ASN A 565 4.89 -6.89 32.19
N ALA A 566 3.91 -7.72 32.58
CA ALA A 566 4.14 -8.87 33.45
C ALA A 566 4.99 -9.98 32.79
N GLY A 567 4.90 -10.15 31.47
CA GLY A 567 5.79 -11.04 30.69
C GLY A 567 7.20 -10.46 30.46
N GLY A 568 7.43 -9.19 30.82
CA GLY A 568 8.71 -8.49 30.65
C GLY A 568 8.90 -7.82 29.29
N GLY A 569 7.83 -7.58 28.52
CA GLY A 569 7.90 -6.85 27.25
C GLY A 569 8.40 -5.41 27.41
N ASN A 570 8.09 -4.78 28.55
CA ASN A 570 8.61 -3.45 28.91
C ASN A 570 10.12 -3.42 29.26
N GLN A 571 10.80 -4.57 29.25
CA GLN A 571 12.24 -4.68 29.52
C GLN A 571 13.08 -4.61 28.23
N TYR A 572 12.44 -4.58 27.06
CA TYR A 572 13.11 -4.32 25.79
C TYR A 572 13.38 -2.81 25.64
N PRO A 573 14.62 -2.37 25.39
CA PRO A 573 14.95 -0.96 25.14
C PRO A 573 14.13 -0.29 24.04
N LEU A 574 13.82 -1.01 22.95
CA LEU A 574 12.95 -0.54 21.87
C LEU A 574 11.74 -1.48 21.75
N GLN A 575 10.56 -0.88 21.75
CA GLN A 575 9.27 -1.57 21.68
C GLN A 575 8.48 -0.93 20.55
N ILE A 576 8.06 -1.72 19.56
CA ILE A 576 7.31 -1.27 18.39
C ILE A 576 5.99 -2.04 18.35
N ALA A 577 4.89 -1.32 18.08
CA ALA A 577 3.60 -1.90 17.77
C ALA A 577 3.17 -1.43 16.37
N THR A 578 2.60 -2.32 15.56
CA THR A 578 1.86 -1.96 14.35
C THR A 578 0.36 -2.15 14.60
N ILE A 579 -0.48 -1.54 13.75
CA ILE A 579 -1.94 -1.62 13.88
C ILE A 579 -2.49 -2.68 12.92
N GLY A 580 -3.32 -3.58 13.44
CA GLY A 580 -4.08 -4.56 12.67
C GLY A 580 -5.51 -4.08 12.39
N ASN A 581 -6.35 -5.01 11.96
CA ASN A 581 -7.76 -4.75 11.68
C ASN A 581 -8.63 -4.84 12.95
N HIS A 582 -8.29 -5.69 13.94
CA HIS A 582 -9.09 -5.80 15.17
C HIS A 582 -9.03 -4.52 16.02
N GLU A 583 -7.96 -3.74 15.92
CA GLU A 583 -7.91 -2.41 16.55
C GLU A 583 -9.03 -1.46 16.09
N TYR A 584 -9.71 -1.72 14.97
CA TYR A 584 -10.85 -0.94 14.47
C TYR A 584 -12.24 -1.54 14.77
N TYR A 585 -12.34 -2.78 15.25
CA TYR A 585 -13.61 -3.54 15.36
C TYR A 585 -14.56 -3.13 16.52
N GLY A 586 -14.38 -1.95 17.13
CA GLY A 586 -15.26 -1.48 18.20
C GLY A 586 -16.37 -0.53 17.73
N SER A 587 -17.23 -0.09 18.65
CA SER A 587 -18.31 0.89 18.42
C SER A 587 -17.83 2.37 18.44
N GLY A 588 -16.70 2.67 17.80
CA GLY A 588 -16.03 3.98 17.83
C GLY A 588 -15.80 4.62 16.45
N THR A 589 -15.15 5.78 16.42
CA THR A 589 -14.69 6.41 15.18
C THR A 589 -13.29 5.92 14.81
N VAL A 590 -12.97 5.93 13.52
CA VAL A 590 -11.65 5.58 12.96
C VAL A 590 -10.51 6.37 13.66
N ASP A 591 -10.65 7.69 13.76
CA ASP A 591 -9.69 8.54 14.47
C ASP A 591 -9.61 8.22 15.97
N GLY A 592 -10.73 7.79 16.58
CA GLY A 592 -10.77 7.36 17.98
C GLY A 592 -10.04 6.04 18.22
N PHE A 593 -10.05 5.12 17.24
CA PHE A 593 -9.23 3.90 17.29
C PHE A 593 -7.76 4.19 17.04
N ARG A 594 -7.45 4.91 15.96
CA ARG A 594 -6.07 5.27 15.60
C ARG A 594 -5.38 6.06 16.72
N ASN A 595 -6.05 7.06 17.29
CA ASN A 595 -5.49 7.80 18.42
C ASN A 595 -5.29 6.91 19.65
N ARG A 596 -6.30 6.11 20.04
CA ARG A 596 -6.19 5.19 21.18
C ARG A 596 -5.01 4.22 21.02
N PHE A 597 -4.84 3.61 19.85
CA PHE A 597 -3.67 2.78 19.54
C PHE A 597 -2.36 3.54 19.79
N LEU A 598 -2.21 4.72 19.19
CA LEU A 598 -0.99 5.54 19.32
C LEU A 598 -0.73 6.03 20.75
N ASP A 599 -1.80 6.30 21.50
CA ASP A 599 -1.74 6.80 22.89
C ASP A 599 -1.43 5.68 23.90
N THR A 600 -1.97 4.47 23.72
CA THR A 600 -1.73 3.32 24.63
C THR A 600 -0.41 2.62 24.35
N THR A 601 0.02 2.55 23.09
CA THR A 601 1.29 1.92 22.70
C THR A 601 2.50 2.81 22.90
N GLY A 602 2.28 4.13 23.06
CA GLY A 602 3.36 5.12 23.07
C GLY A 602 3.99 5.38 21.69
N MET A 603 3.51 4.74 20.61
CA MET A 603 4.15 4.81 19.29
C MET A 603 4.32 6.24 18.74
N ARG A 604 3.57 7.24 19.23
CA ARG A 604 3.80 8.66 18.88
C ARG A 604 5.23 9.15 19.14
N SER A 605 5.97 8.55 20.08
CA SER A 605 7.38 8.88 20.35
C SER A 605 8.38 7.96 19.64
N VAL A 606 7.92 7.13 18.70
CA VAL A 606 8.75 6.15 17.97
C VAL A 606 8.69 6.47 16.47
N GLY A 607 9.82 6.92 15.91
CA GLY A 607 9.92 7.35 14.51
C GLY A 607 9.27 8.70 14.18
N ASP A 608 9.71 9.34 13.10
CA ASP A 608 9.43 10.76 12.80
C ASP A 608 8.03 11.05 12.23
N GLN A 609 7.16 10.04 12.11
CA GLN A 609 5.92 10.10 11.32
C GLN A 609 4.66 9.94 12.18
N GLY A 610 4.76 10.20 13.47
CA GLY A 610 3.63 10.19 14.41
C GLY A 610 3.20 8.80 14.90
N GLY A 611 3.99 7.77 14.59
CA GLY A 611 3.92 6.44 15.20
C GLY A 611 3.10 5.38 14.46
N LEU A 612 2.13 5.76 13.65
CA LEU A 612 1.28 4.79 12.92
C LEU A 612 2.11 3.99 11.91
N TRP A 613 2.99 4.70 11.23
CA TRP A 613 4.05 4.23 10.37
C TRP A 613 5.32 5.01 10.73
N GLY A 614 6.48 4.50 10.35
CA GLY A 614 7.76 5.10 10.72
C GLY A 614 8.92 4.13 10.56
N GLU A 615 10.12 4.59 10.92
CA GLU A 615 11.32 3.75 10.91
C GLU A 615 12.15 3.90 12.19
N GLN A 616 12.97 2.88 12.46
CA GLN A 616 14.04 2.87 13.45
C GLN A 616 15.25 2.08 12.90
N LEU A 617 16.45 2.37 13.40
CA LEU A 617 17.67 1.66 13.03
C LEU A 617 18.08 0.71 14.17
N VAL A 618 17.61 -0.54 14.10
CA VAL A 618 17.82 -1.56 15.15
C VAL A 618 19.31 -1.82 15.34
N ASP A 619 19.75 -1.73 16.60
CA ASP A 619 21.14 -1.90 17.04
C ASP A 619 22.16 -1.05 16.25
N GLY A 620 21.71 0.05 15.62
CA GLY A 620 22.53 0.90 14.75
C GLY A 620 22.86 0.27 13.39
N GLN A 621 22.28 -0.88 13.03
CA GLN A 621 22.68 -1.67 11.86
C GLN A 621 21.57 -2.08 10.90
N LEU A 622 20.37 -2.43 11.41
CA LEU A 622 19.27 -2.96 10.60
C LEU A 622 18.10 -1.96 10.52
N PRO A 623 17.85 -1.34 9.34
CA PRO A 623 16.65 -0.54 9.11
C PRO A 623 15.39 -1.37 9.32
N LEU A 624 14.53 -0.93 10.24
CA LEU A 624 13.21 -1.47 10.50
C LEU A 624 12.17 -0.39 10.19
N ILE A 625 11.35 -0.63 9.18
CA ILE A 625 10.23 0.21 8.76
C ILE A 625 8.94 -0.49 9.21
N TRP A 626 7.94 0.24 9.69
CA TRP A 626 6.59 -0.30 9.88
C TRP A 626 5.53 0.54 9.18
N LEU A 627 4.46 -0.15 8.76
CA LEU A 627 3.26 0.41 8.15
C LEU A 627 2.03 0.09 9.02
N GLY A 628 1.13 1.06 9.11
CA GLY A 628 -0.19 0.92 9.70
C GLY A 628 -1.25 1.53 8.81
N SER A 629 -2.46 0.97 8.83
CA SER A 629 -3.60 1.52 8.09
C SER A 629 -4.01 2.88 8.68
N GLU A 630 -4.24 3.89 7.85
CA GLU A 630 -4.65 5.22 8.33
C GLU A 630 -6.16 5.29 8.62
N ALA A 631 -6.94 4.43 7.95
CA ALA A 631 -8.38 4.28 8.14
C ALA A 631 -8.92 2.90 7.72
N HIS A 632 -10.00 2.45 8.37
CA HIS A 632 -10.77 1.28 7.96
C HIS A 632 -12.27 1.61 8.02
N ASP A 633 -13.05 1.18 7.01
CA ASP A 633 -14.50 1.39 6.93
C ASP A 633 -15.24 0.05 7.01
N TYR A 634 -15.68 -0.29 8.22
CA TYR A 634 -16.45 -1.49 8.50
C TYR A 634 -17.87 -1.47 7.88
N SER A 635 -18.38 -0.31 7.45
CA SER A 635 -19.76 -0.17 6.95
C SER A 635 -19.99 -0.74 5.54
N GLN A 636 -18.91 -0.97 4.78
CA GLN A 636 -18.94 -1.55 3.42
C GLN A 636 -18.86 -3.09 3.42
N ALA A 637 -18.39 -3.69 4.51
CA ALA A 637 -17.73 -4.99 4.46
C ALA A 637 -18.71 -6.18 4.43
N LYS A 638 -18.77 -6.87 3.28
CA LYS A 638 -19.27 -8.27 3.19
C LYS A 638 -18.19 -9.30 3.58
N GLY A 639 -17.35 -8.96 4.56
CA GLY A 639 -16.38 -9.89 5.18
C GLY A 639 -15.24 -10.38 4.27
N SER A 640 -14.66 -9.51 3.43
CA SER A 640 -13.47 -9.84 2.63
C SER A 640 -12.75 -8.56 2.14
N GLY A 641 -12.11 -7.85 3.08
CA GLY A 641 -11.36 -6.61 2.83
C GLY A 641 -12.16 -5.43 2.25
N PRO A 642 -11.48 -4.32 1.90
CA PRO A 642 -10.11 -3.99 2.30
C PRO A 642 -9.97 -3.61 3.78
N PHE A 643 -8.77 -3.80 4.31
CA PHE A 643 -8.41 -3.43 5.67
C PHE A 643 -7.45 -2.23 5.72
N VAL A 644 -6.66 -2.03 4.65
CA VAL A 644 -5.73 -0.90 4.53
C VAL A 644 -6.36 0.27 3.78
N LYS A 645 -6.19 1.48 4.32
CA LYS A 645 -6.18 2.72 3.53
C LYS A 645 -4.86 3.43 3.78
N MET A 646 -4.17 3.74 2.69
CA MET A 646 -2.82 4.32 2.67
C MET A 646 -2.87 5.68 1.97
N SER A 647 -2.42 6.75 2.62
CA SER A 647 -2.28 8.05 1.97
C SER A 647 -1.16 8.06 0.94
N ASP A 648 -1.22 9.04 0.04
CA ASP A 648 -0.14 9.35 -0.87
C ASP A 648 1.14 9.73 -0.12
N ARG A 649 1.03 10.50 0.97
CA ARG A 649 2.17 10.81 1.87
C ARG A 649 2.85 9.55 2.40
N GLN A 650 2.09 8.58 2.90
CA GLN A 650 2.64 7.32 3.43
C GLN A 650 3.36 6.52 2.33
N TYR A 651 2.80 6.50 1.12
CA TYR A 651 3.41 5.84 -0.04
C TYR A 651 4.71 6.51 -0.52
N GLU A 652 4.71 7.84 -0.66
CA GLU A 652 5.88 8.59 -1.10
C GLU A 652 7.03 8.51 -0.08
N TRP A 653 6.71 8.58 1.22
CA TRP A 653 7.69 8.36 2.27
C TRP A 653 8.28 6.95 2.22
N LEU A 654 7.44 5.90 2.07
CA LEU A 654 7.93 4.52 1.97
C LEU A 654 8.84 4.35 0.74
N ARG A 655 8.45 4.88 -0.42
CA ARG A 655 9.27 4.93 -1.63
C ARG A 655 10.65 5.53 -1.36
N ASP A 656 10.69 6.70 -0.71
CA ASP A 656 11.94 7.43 -0.49
C ASP A 656 12.83 6.77 0.57
N ARG A 657 12.25 6.14 1.61
CA ARG A 657 13.02 5.36 2.59
C ARG A 657 13.58 4.07 1.98
N LEU A 658 12.80 3.34 1.18
CA LEU A 658 13.30 2.16 0.47
C LEU A 658 14.40 2.51 -0.53
N ALA A 659 14.20 3.55 -1.35
CA ALA A 659 15.23 4.04 -2.27
C ALA A 659 16.51 4.50 -1.54
N TYR A 660 16.37 5.18 -0.39
CA TYR A 660 17.50 5.55 0.45
C TYR A 660 18.25 4.32 0.96
N TRP A 661 17.59 3.36 1.60
CA TRP A 661 18.28 2.18 2.16
C TRP A 661 18.85 1.25 1.08
N LYS A 662 18.19 1.17 -0.10
CA LYS A 662 18.74 0.53 -1.31
C LYS A 662 20.04 1.22 -1.77
N SER A 663 20.09 2.56 -1.78
CA SER A 663 21.31 3.33 -2.11
C SER A 663 22.45 3.12 -1.11
N GLN A 664 22.13 2.86 0.16
CA GLN A 664 23.11 2.54 1.21
C GLN A 664 23.49 1.05 1.23
N ASN A 665 23.01 0.26 0.27
CA ASN A 665 23.26 -1.19 0.17
C ASN A 665 22.95 -1.92 1.50
N LYS A 666 21.83 -1.55 2.15
CA LYS A 666 21.34 -2.16 3.40
C LYS A 666 20.14 -3.07 3.14
N PRO A 667 20.03 -4.23 3.83
CA PRO A 667 18.77 -4.95 3.94
C PRO A 667 17.77 -4.09 4.73
N VAL A 668 16.47 -4.25 4.47
CA VAL A 668 15.41 -3.52 5.18
C VAL A 668 14.38 -4.51 5.71
N LEU A 669 14.02 -4.39 6.98
CA LEU A 669 12.96 -5.16 7.61
C LEU A 669 11.65 -4.35 7.57
N LEU A 670 10.69 -4.76 6.75
CA LEU A 670 9.41 -4.07 6.57
C LEU A 670 8.28 -4.80 7.31
N MET A 671 7.81 -4.22 8.40
CA MET A 671 6.68 -4.71 9.18
C MET A 671 5.36 -4.16 8.63
N THR A 672 4.39 -5.02 8.39
CA THR A 672 2.98 -4.65 8.16
C THR A 672 2.08 -5.74 8.71
N HIS A 673 0.93 -5.39 9.27
CA HIS A 673 -0.02 -6.43 9.69
C HIS A 673 -0.66 -7.13 8.47
N HIS A 674 -1.05 -6.36 7.46
CA HIS A 674 -1.89 -6.79 6.35
C HIS A 674 -1.09 -7.44 5.20
N VAL A 675 -1.71 -8.38 4.49
CA VAL A 675 -1.00 -9.35 3.63
C VAL A 675 -1.15 -9.04 2.14
N PHE A 676 -0.23 -9.57 1.34
CA PHE A 676 -0.32 -9.50 -0.11
C PHE A 676 -0.95 -10.79 -0.65
N ALA A 677 -1.83 -10.65 -1.64
CA ALA A 677 -2.52 -11.79 -2.24
C ALA A 677 -1.52 -12.82 -2.79
N GLY A 678 -1.62 -14.06 -2.32
CA GLY A 678 -0.73 -15.14 -2.72
C GLY A 678 0.75 -14.99 -2.30
N SER A 679 1.12 -14.18 -1.30
CA SER A 679 2.53 -14.05 -0.88
C SER A 679 3.05 -15.09 0.11
N VAL A 680 2.19 -15.64 0.98
CA VAL A 680 2.52 -16.64 2.02
C VAL A 680 1.32 -17.56 2.33
N SER A 681 1.49 -18.56 3.19
CA SER A 681 0.43 -19.45 3.67
C SER A 681 -0.92 -18.74 3.92
N GLY A 682 -1.99 -19.28 3.35
CA GLY A 682 -3.36 -18.78 3.50
C GLY A 682 -3.75 -17.63 2.55
N THR A 683 -2.82 -16.76 2.16
CA THR A 683 -3.10 -15.53 1.38
C THR A 683 -3.72 -15.72 -0.01
N TYR A 684 -3.89 -16.96 -0.47
CA TYR A 684 -4.60 -17.31 -1.69
C TYR A 684 -6.13 -17.32 -1.52
N ILE A 685 -6.68 -17.40 -0.30
CA ILE A 685 -8.13 -17.41 -0.05
C ILE A 685 -8.76 -16.04 -0.26
N ASN A 686 -10.02 -16.01 -0.69
CA ASN A 686 -10.71 -14.79 -1.12
C ASN A 686 -10.79 -13.67 -0.06
N PHE A 687 -10.66 -14.00 1.23
CA PHE A 687 -10.67 -13.02 2.32
C PHE A 687 -9.47 -12.05 2.24
N TYR A 688 -8.27 -12.59 2.02
CA TYR A 688 -6.98 -11.86 1.99
C TYR A 688 -6.63 -11.27 0.61
N ARG A 689 -7.46 -11.48 -0.42
CA ARG A 689 -7.12 -11.10 -1.81
C ARG A 689 -7.14 -9.58 -2.07
N ASN A 690 -7.68 -8.77 -1.16
CA ASN A 690 -7.92 -7.34 -1.40
C ASN A 690 -7.55 -6.43 -0.21
N ASP A 691 -6.67 -6.85 0.69
CA ASP A 691 -6.27 -6.09 1.89
C ASP A 691 -5.91 -4.63 1.60
N TYR A 692 -5.12 -4.41 0.55
CA TYR A 692 -4.59 -3.11 0.12
C TYR A 692 -5.45 -2.38 -0.93
N ASP A 693 -6.46 -3.04 -1.52
CA ASP A 693 -7.40 -2.46 -2.49
C ASP A 693 -6.72 -1.47 -3.45
N SER A 694 -7.05 -0.18 -3.39
CA SER A 694 -6.59 0.83 -4.34
C SER A 694 -5.08 1.08 -4.38
N ASP A 695 -4.35 0.60 -3.39
CA ASP A 695 -2.91 0.78 -3.23
C ASP A 695 -2.08 -0.41 -3.74
N THR A 696 -2.74 -1.53 -4.07
CA THR A 696 -2.10 -2.80 -4.43
C THR A 696 -1.08 -2.63 -5.56
N ALA A 697 -1.49 -2.13 -6.73
CA ALA A 697 -0.61 -2.02 -7.89
C ALA A 697 0.65 -1.16 -7.65
N ARG A 698 0.52 -0.06 -6.89
CA ARG A 698 1.66 0.83 -6.62
C ARG A 698 2.61 0.30 -5.55
N LEU A 699 2.10 -0.50 -4.61
CA LEU A 699 2.90 -1.19 -3.59
C LEU A 699 3.65 -2.39 -4.16
N THR A 700 3.02 -3.22 -4.99
CA THR A 700 3.71 -4.36 -5.62
C THR A 700 4.80 -3.88 -6.57
N ALA A 701 4.55 -2.85 -7.39
CA ALA A 701 5.57 -2.21 -8.23
C ALA A 701 6.75 -1.63 -7.43
N LEU A 702 6.49 -1.07 -6.23
CA LEU A 702 7.54 -0.55 -5.35
C LEU A 702 8.37 -1.67 -4.72
N LEU A 703 7.72 -2.75 -4.24
CA LEU A 703 8.40 -3.90 -3.65
C LEU A 703 9.21 -4.68 -4.69
N ALA A 704 8.69 -4.83 -5.91
CA ALA A 704 9.41 -5.42 -7.05
C ALA A 704 10.74 -4.71 -7.38
N ASP A 705 10.87 -3.42 -7.08
CA ASP A 705 12.11 -2.68 -7.28
C ASP A 705 13.06 -2.71 -6.07
N ASN A 706 12.65 -3.26 -4.93
CA ASN A 706 13.44 -3.29 -3.69
C ASN A 706 13.59 -4.71 -3.13
N PRO A 707 14.29 -5.63 -3.85
CA PRO A 707 14.52 -7.00 -3.39
C PRO A 707 15.45 -7.10 -2.16
N ASN A 708 16.01 -5.98 -1.68
CA ASN A 708 16.67 -5.88 -0.38
C ASN A 708 15.71 -5.84 0.83
N VAL A 709 14.38 -5.86 0.59
CA VAL A 709 13.36 -5.85 1.64
C VAL A 709 13.00 -7.26 2.06
N THR A 710 12.99 -7.50 3.37
CA THR A 710 12.31 -8.63 4.01
C THR A 710 11.01 -8.12 4.62
N VAL A 711 9.87 -8.54 4.08
CA VAL A 711 8.53 -8.13 4.52
C VAL A 711 7.99 -9.14 5.53
N LEU A 712 7.60 -8.68 6.72
CA LEU A 712 6.91 -9.49 7.71
C LEU A 712 5.42 -9.09 7.73
N THR A 713 4.55 -10.05 7.41
CA THR A 713 3.09 -9.92 7.32
C THR A 713 2.39 -10.80 8.36
N SER A 714 1.26 -10.36 8.91
CA SER A 714 0.50 -11.04 9.97
C SER A 714 -0.85 -11.52 9.46
N HIS A 715 -1.95 -11.31 10.21
CA HIS A 715 -3.36 -11.34 9.76
C HIS A 715 -3.94 -12.70 9.34
N THR A 716 -3.12 -13.61 8.81
CA THR A 716 -3.53 -14.98 8.47
C THR A 716 -3.56 -15.91 9.68
N HIS A 717 -2.63 -15.73 10.63
CA HIS A 717 -2.30 -16.73 11.66
C HIS A 717 -1.87 -18.12 11.13
N TRP A 718 -1.60 -18.31 9.82
CA TRP A 718 -1.30 -19.65 9.28
C TRP A 718 0.03 -20.20 9.82
N ALA A 719 0.06 -21.50 10.16
CA ALA A 719 1.12 -22.09 10.98
C ALA A 719 2.51 -22.13 10.31
N ALA A 720 3.56 -21.82 11.09
CA ALA A 720 4.95 -21.77 10.61
C ALA A 720 5.51 -23.11 10.10
N THR A 721 4.84 -24.22 10.42
CA THR A 721 5.17 -25.57 9.94
C THR A 721 4.83 -25.80 8.46
N LEU A 722 4.06 -24.90 7.84
CA LEU A 722 3.75 -24.97 6.40
C LEU A 722 4.96 -24.53 5.56
N ASN A 723 5.05 -25.04 4.33
CA ASN A 723 6.21 -24.81 3.48
C ASN A 723 6.28 -23.32 3.06
N ASP A 724 5.15 -22.78 2.61
CA ASP A 724 4.94 -21.41 2.12
C ASP A 724 4.75 -20.34 3.20
N TRP A 725 5.15 -20.63 4.44
CA TRP A 725 5.24 -19.64 5.53
C TRP A 725 6.14 -18.44 5.17
N SER A 726 7.03 -18.63 4.18
CA SER A 726 7.91 -17.61 3.61
C SER A 726 8.14 -17.83 2.12
N ALA A 727 8.31 -16.77 1.33
CA ALA A 727 8.47 -16.81 -0.13
C ALA A 727 9.48 -15.77 -0.66
N GLU A 728 10.22 -16.08 -1.73
CA GLU A 728 10.92 -15.09 -2.58
C GLU A 728 9.90 -14.54 -3.61
N LYS A 729 9.08 -13.54 -3.24
CA LYS A 729 7.86 -13.20 -4.01
C LYS A 729 8.12 -12.23 -5.19
N ARG A 730 7.99 -12.71 -6.44
CA ARG A 730 8.10 -11.88 -7.66
C ARG A 730 6.84 -11.03 -7.86
N PHE A 731 6.73 -9.93 -7.08
CA PHE A 731 5.70 -8.90 -7.26
C PHE A 731 5.66 -8.28 -8.69
N ASP A 732 6.73 -8.45 -9.46
CA ASP A 732 6.80 -8.31 -10.90
C ASP A 732 7.46 -9.58 -11.45
N ALA A 733 6.68 -10.40 -12.14
CA ALA A 733 7.10 -11.71 -12.62
C ALA A 733 8.29 -11.65 -13.60
N THR A 734 8.57 -10.50 -14.23
CA THR A 734 9.70 -10.36 -15.15
C THR A 734 11.08 -10.36 -14.46
N ARG A 735 11.13 -10.35 -13.12
CA ARG A 735 12.37 -10.17 -12.34
C ARG A 735 12.93 -11.47 -11.76
N ALA A 736 14.24 -11.65 -11.91
CA ALA A 736 15.01 -12.74 -11.31
C ALA A 736 15.36 -12.53 -9.80
N GLN A 737 14.98 -11.39 -9.23
CA GLN A 737 15.19 -11.04 -7.83
C GLN A 737 13.88 -10.51 -7.22
N ALA A 738 13.63 -10.89 -5.98
CA ALA A 738 12.37 -10.67 -5.29
C ALA A 738 12.62 -10.36 -3.79
N PRO A 739 11.78 -9.53 -3.15
CA PRO A 739 11.72 -9.44 -1.69
C PRO A 739 11.37 -10.78 -1.07
N THR A 740 11.90 -11.06 0.13
CA THR A 740 11.41 -12.19 0.92
C THR A 740 10.20 -11.75 1.74
N VAL A 741 9.06 -12.44 1.60
CA VAL A 741 7.88 -12.24 2.45
C VAL A 741 7.82 -13.37 3.48
N VAL A 742 7.48 -13.05 4.74
CA VAL A 742 7.43 -14.00 5.86
C VAL A 742 6.17 -13.77 6.69
N ASN A 743 5.49 -14.83 7.06
CA ASN A 743 4.33 -14.81 7.93
C ASN A 743 4.75 -14.74 9.42
N THR A 744 4.32 -13.74 10.19
CA THR A 744 4.63 -13.65 11.64
C THR A 744 3.85 -14.64 12.50
N VAL A 745 2.90 -15.37 11.89
CA VAL A 745 2.00 -16.37 12.46
C VAL A 745 1.17 -15.80 13.61
N ALA A 746 0.89 -16.52 14.71
CA ALA A 746 0.03 -16.00 15.77
C ALA A 746 0.37 -16.49 17.18
N VAL A 747 0.10 -15.63 18.16
CA VAL A 747 0.05 -15.96 19.59
C VAL A 747 -1.31 -16.57 19.98
N THR A 748 -2.40 -16.24 19.26
CA THR A 748 -3.72 -16.84 19.43
C THR A 748 -3.83 -18.21 18.73
N THR A 749 -4.99 -18.57 18.18
CA THR A 749 -5.19 -19.77 17.35
C THR A 749 -4.38 -19.67 16.05
N GLN A 750 -3.56 -20.68 15.76
CA GLN A 750 -2.92 -20.85 14.44
C GLN A 750 -3.87 -21.57 13.48
N TYR A 751 -3.85 -21.20 12.19
CA TYR A 751 -4.64 -21.84 11.15
C TYR A 751 -3.82 -22.76 10.22
N GLY A 752 -4.52 -23.70 9.59
CA GLY A 752 -4.04 -24.48 8.45
C GLY A 752 -5.18 -24.75 7.47
N PRO A 753 -4.94 -25.46 6.35
CA PRO A 753 -5.95 -25.62 5.30
C PRO A 753 -7.12 -26.52 5.70
N SER A 754 -8.34 -26.07 5.39
CA SER A 754 -9.58 -26.85 5.47
C SER A 754 -10.21 -26.93 4.08
N GLY A 755 -9.84 -27.98 3.33
CA GLY A 755 -10.20 -28.14 1.92
C GLY A 755 -9.53 -27.09 1.03
N ASP A 756 -10.25 -26.61 0.02
CA ASP A 756 -9.69 -25.70 -0.99
C ASP A 756 -9.61 -24.23 -0.55
N TRP A 757 -10.61 -23.73 0.17
CA TRP A 757 -10.79 -22.30 0.47
C TRP A 757 -11.01 -21.99 1.96
N GLY A 758 -11.09 -23.00 2.80
CA GLY A 758 -11.38 -22.85 4.24
C GLY A 758 -10.14 -22.99 5.12
N GLU A 759 -10.34 -22.69 6.40
CA GLU A 759 -9.33 -22.72 7.45
C GLU A 759 -9.72 -23.70 8.55
N ALA A 760 -8.73 -24.37 9.12
CA ALA A 760 -8.84 -25.27 10.26
C ALA A 760 -8.02 -24.70 11.42
N GLY A 761 -8.70 -24.22 12.47
CA GLY A 761 -8.05 -23.64 13.65
C GLY A 761 -7.48 -24.71 14.57
N ASN A 762 -6.21 -24.55 14.95
CA ASN A 762 -5.54 -25.35 15.96
C ASN A 762 -5.25 -24.50 17.21
N SER A 763 -6.25 -24.40 18.09
CA SER A 763 -6.12 -23.69 19.38
C SER A 763 -5.17 -24.36 20.38
N ASN A 764 -4.70 -25.58 20.08
CA ASN A 764 -3.88 -26.40 20.97
C ASN A 764 -2.39 -26.37 20.60
N ALA A 765 -2.00 -25.81 19.45
CA ALA A 765 -0.60 -25.60 19.10
C ALA A 765 -0.01 -24.51 20.01
N ASP A 766 1.20 -24.72 20.55
CA ASP A 766 1.97 -23.72 21.30
C ASP A 766 2.03 -22.38 20.54
N PRO A 767 2.02 -21.22 21.22
CA PRO A 767 2.16 -19.94 20.54
C PRO A 767 3.55 -19.85 19.90
N VAL A 768 3.62 -19.12 18.79
CA VAL A 768 4.85 -18.97 17.99
C VAL A 768 5.21 -17.50 17.89
N GLY A 769 6.50 -17.21 17.85
CA GLY A 769 7.07 -15.91 17.54
C GLY A 769 8.37 -16.08 16.74
N LEU A 770 8.79 -15.02 16.06
CA LEU A 770 9.99 -15.03 15.22
C LEU A 770 11.14 -14.27 15.89
N ARG A 771 12.38 -14.73 15.68
CA ARG A 771 13.57 -13.87 15.85
C ARG A 771 14.15 -13.56 14.48
N VAL A 772 14.39 -12.28 14.23
CA VAL A 772 15.17 -11.78 13.10
C VAL A 772 16.57 -11.43 13.61
N ALA A 773 17.61 -11.93 12.95
CA ALA A 773 19.00 -11.67 13.30
C ALA A 773 19.82 -11.30 12.05
N LEU A 774 20.53 -10.17 12.10
CA LEU A 774 21.44 -9.73 11.04
C LEU A 774 22.86 -10.23 11.32
N TYR A 775 23.43 -10.94 10.36
CA TYR A 775 24.81 -11.40 10.35
C TYR A 775 25.60 -10.68 9.25
N LYS A 776 26.90 -10.99 9.15
CA LYS A 776 27.82 -10.41 8.17
C LYS A 776 27.39 -10.66 6.71
N ASP A 777 26.74 -11.79 6.43
CA ASP A 777 26.41 -12.25 5.07
C ASP A 777 24.92 -12.53 4.86
N ARG A 778 24.07 -12.47 5.89
CA ARG A 778 22.65 -12.85 5.79
C ARG A 778 21.77 -12.19 6.85
N LEU A 779 20.47 -12.12 6.56
CA LEU A 779 19.42 -11.93 7.54
C LEU A 779 18.79 -13.30 7.80
N ARG A 780 18.88 -13.82 9.03
CA ARG A 780 18.17 -15.04 9.44
C ARG A 780 16.83 -14.70 10.05
N VAL A 781 15.78 -15.42 9.68
CA VAL A 781 14.47 -15.36 10.34
C VAL A 781 14.12 -16.75 10.86
N THR A 782 14.05 -16.89 12.18
CA THR A 782 13.80 -18.17 12.87
C THR A 782 12.46 -18.17 13.58
N ALA A 783 11.64 -19.19 13.37
CA ALA A 783 10.37 -19.38 14.07
C ALA A 783 10.53 -20.28 15.31
N TYR A 784 10.11 -19.78 16.47
CA TYR A 784 10.15 -20.48 17.75
C TYR A 784 8.75 -20.74 18.30
N SER A 785 8.43 -22.01 18.59
CA SER A 785 7.32 -22.39 19.47
C SER A 785 7.73 -22.24 20.93
N PHE A 786 6.85 -21.72 21.78
CA PHE A 786 7.10 -21.57 23.22
C PHE A 786 6.13 -22.41 24.04
N ASN A 787 6.62 -23.46 24.70
CA ASN A 787 5.76 -24.38 25.44
C ASN A 787 5.15 -23.76 26.71
N ALA A 788 4.35 -24.54 27.45
CA ALA A 788 3.73 -24.14 28.72
C ALA A 788 4.71 -23.77 29.86
N GLN A 789 6.01 -23.98 29.68
CA GLN A 789 7.09 -23.58 30.59
C GLN A 789 7.97 -22.47 29.97
N ALA A 790 7.48 -21.78 28.94
CA ALA A 790 8.21 -20.77 28.15
C ALA A 790 9.55 -21.27 27.57
N THR A 791 9.73 -22.59 27.40
CA THR A 791 10.95 -23.12 26.78
C THR A 791 10.85 -22.88 25.27
N PRO A 792 11.79 -22.14 24.64
CA PRO A 792 11.81 -21.98 23.20
C PRO A 792 12.23 -23.29 22.53
N ARG A 793 11.50 -23.66 21.48
CA ARG A 793 11.88 -24.72 20.54
C ARG A 793 11.81 -24.16 19.12
N GLU A 794 12.92 -24.25 18.40
CA GLU A 794 12.95 -23.90 16.98
C GLU A 794 12.04 -24.83 16.17
N ILE A 795 11.25 -24.24 15.27
CA ILE A 795 10.41 -24.96 14.30
C ILE A 795 11.19 -25.10 12.98
N LYS A 796 11.69 -23.97 12.47
CA LYS A 796 12.53 -23.82 11.28
C LYS A 796 13.09 -22.39 11.22
N HIS A 797 14.04 -22.17 10.32
CA HIS A 797 14.50 -20.83 9.93
C HIS A 797 14.63 -20.71 8.42
N ILE A 798 14.82 -19.47 7.95
CA ILE A 798 15.32 -19.15 6.60
C ILE A 798 16.53 -18.22 6.71
N ASP A 799 17.45 -18.35 5.76
CA ASP A 799 18.57 -17.44 5.54
C ASP A 799 18.35 -16.66 4.25
N ILE A 800 18.38 -15.32 4.37
CA ILE A 800 18.13 -14.37 3.29
C ILE A 800 19.44 -13.65 2.99
N ALA A 801 19.91 -13.74 1.75
CA ALA A 801 21.10 -13.02 1.30
C ALA A 801 20.88 -11.50 1.37
N ILE A 802 21.83 -10.77 1.94
CA ILE A 802 21.76 -9.31 2.07
C ILE A 802 22.45 -8.62 0.88
N PRO A 803 22.12 -7.35 0.60
CA PRO A 803 22.88 -6.58 -0.39
C PRO A 803 24.35 -6.49 0.00
N GLY A 804 25.24 -6.61 -0.97
CA GLY A 804 26.68 -6.69 -0.73
C GLY A 804 27.46 -6.80 -2.03
N ASN A 805 28.78 -6.62 -1.96
CA ASN A 805 29.64 -7.12 -3.04
C ASN A 805 29.41 -8.64 -3.15
N GLU A 806 29.24 -9.17 -4.36
CA GLU A 806 29.22 -10.62 -4.56
C GLU A 806 30.48 -11.24 -3.93
N PRO A 807 30.39 -12.43 -3.31
CA PRO A 807 31.57 -13.15 -2.86
C PRO A 807 32.55 -13.33 -4.03
N THR A 808 33.79 -12.89 -3.87
CA THR A 808 34.83 -12.91 -4.92
C THR A 808 35.41 -14.32 -5.11
N GLY A 809 34.56 -15.30 -5.39
CA GLY A 809 34.95 -16.39 -6.27
C GLY A 809 35.30 -15.81 -7.64
N PRO A 810 36.20 -16.45 -8.41
CA PRO A 810 36.58 -15.95 -9.73
C PRO A 810 35.32 -15.82 -10.59
N ALA A 811 35.07 -14.63 -11.14
CA ALA A 811 33.92 -14.39 -12.02
C ALA A 811 33.88 -15.47 -13.11
N LEU A 812 32.69 -15.98 -13.45
CA LEU A 812 32.54 -16.75 -14.69
C LEU A 812 32.94 -15.79 -15.83
N PRO A 813 34.02 -16.05 -16.58
CA PRO A 813 34.43 -15.12 -17.61
C PRO A 813 33.42 -15.27 -18.74
N THR A 814 32.58 -14.25 -18.92
CA THR A 814 31.75 -14.12 -20.11
C THR A 814 32.67 -14.17 -21.33
N PRO A 815 32.40 -15.00 -22.36
CA PRO A 815 33.19 -15.04 -23.59
C PRO A 815 33.40 -13.63 -24.17
N GLY A 816 34.62 -13.11 -24.03
CA GLY A 816 34.92 -11.70 -24.23
C GLY A 816 36.14 -11.48 -25.11
N ALA A 817 36.16 -10.34 -25.82
CA ALA A 817 37.22 -9.96 -26.75
C ALA A 817 37.83 -8.60 -26.34
N GLU A 818 39.13 -8.59 -26.03
CA GLU A 818 39.91 -7.39 -25.80
C GLU A 818 40.91 -7.15 -26.93
N ILE A 819 41.18 -5.88 -27.20
CA ILE A 819 42.23 -5.41 -28.11
C ILE A 819 42.96 -4.26 -27.43
N GLU A 820 44.28 -4.21 -27.55
CA GLU A 820 45.13 -3.22 -26.85
C GLU A 820 44.99 -1.79 -27.42
N THR A 821 44.24 -1.61 -28.50
CA THR A 821 43.83 -0.30 -29.03
C THR A 821 42.50 -0.42 -29.77
N ASP A 822 41.59 0.52 -29.51
CA ASP A 822 40.31 0.64 -30.24
C ASP A 822 40.46 1.33 -31.61
N ALA A 823 41.66 1.84 -31.92
CA ALA A 823 41.95 2.58 -33.15
C ALA A 823 43.24 2.13 -33.87
N PRO A 824 43.38 0.84 -34.23
CA PRO A 824 44.57 0.28 -34.86
C PRO A 824 44.78 0.78 -36.31
N VAL A 825 46.00 0.63 -36.81
CA VAL A 825 46.43 1.09 -38.15
C VAL A 825 46.47 -0.08 -39.13
N ALA A 826 45.93 0.11 -40.34
CA ALA A 826 46.05 -0.87 -41.42
C ALA A 826 47.53 -1.13 -41.75
N GLY A 827 47.91 -2.40 -41.90
CA GLY A 827 49.31 -2.82 -42.11
C GLY A 827 50.13 -2.99 -40.83
N GLN A 828 49.54 -2.79 -39.65
CA GLN A 828 50.17 -3.09 -38.35
C GLN A 828 49.54 -4.31 -37.68
N SER A 829 50.26 -4.89 -36.74
CA SER A 829 49.75 -5.88 -35.80
C SER A 829 48.74 -5.30 -34.82
N ILE A 830 47.78 -6.12 -34.40
CA ILE A 830 47.00 -5.92 -33.18
C ILE A 830 47.17 -7.13 -32.25
N THR A 831 47.29 -6.85 -30.96
CA THR A 831 47.06 -7.88 -29.95
C THR A 831 45.57 -8.09 -29.79
N VAL A 832 45.09 -9.32 -30.02
CA VAL A 832 43.73 -9.75 -29.65
C VAL A 832 43.85 -10.71 -28.48
N ALA A 833 43.12 -10.44 -27.40
CA ALA A 833 43.01 -11.31 -26.25
C ALA A 833 41.55 -11.71 -26.03
N GLY A 834 41.34 -12.87 -25.43
CA GLY A 834 40.01 -13.33 -25.05
C GLY A 834 40.04 -14.27 -23.86
N GLN A 835 38.95 -14.29 -23.11
CA GLN A 835 38.73 -15.17 -21.95
C GLN A 835 37.28 -15.65 -21.94
N GLY A 836 37.02 -16.78 -21.28
CA GLY A 836 35.67 -17.36 -21.17
C GLY A 836 35.36 -18.46 -22.19
N PHE A 837 36.36 -18.90 -22.95
CA PHE A 837 36.22 -19.93 -23.97
C PHE A 837 36.42 -21.33 -23.39
N THR A 838 36.01 -22.37 -24.12
CA THR A 838 36.31 -23.75 -23.73
C THR A 838 37.78 -24.04 -24.02
N ALA A 839 38.46 -24.81 -23.17
CA ALA A 839 39.86 -25.18 -23.41
C ALA A 839 40.01 -25.94 -24.74
N GLY A 840 40.91 -25.48 -25.61
CA GLY A 840 41.06 -26.00 -26.97
C GLY A 840 40.03 -25.48 -28.00
N GLU A 841 39.08 -24.64 -27.61
CA GLU A 841 38.13 -24.01 -28.54
C GLU A 841 38.90 -23.18 -29.57
N SER A 842 38.62 -23.41 -30.86
CA SER A 842 39.28 -22.71 -31.96
C SER A 842 38.30 -21.80 -32.70
N LEU A 843 38.70 -20.54 -32.89
CA LEU A 843 37.87 -19.44 -33.37
C LEU A 843 38.51 -18.78 -34.61
N SER A 844 37.69 -18.37 -35.57
CA SER A 844 38.09 -17.43 -36.63
C SER A 844 38.08 -16.00 -36.07
N VAL A 845 39.08 -15.20 -36.41
CA VAL A 845 39.12 -13.77 -36.07
C VAL A 845 38.90 -12.97 -37.35
N GLU A 846 37.85 -12.13 -37.38
CA GLU A 846 37.39 -11.43 -38.59
C GLU A 846 37.20 -9.92 -38.32
N LEU A 847 37.50 -9.09 -39.33
CA LEU A 847 36.97 -7.73 -39.42
C LEU A 847 35.78 -7.69 -40.37
N ARG A 848 34.64 -7.22 -39.86
CA ARG A 848 33.37 -7.05 -40.58
C ARG A 848 33.12 -5.55 -40.74
N GLN A 849 32.92 -5.06 -41.97
CA GLN A 849 32.77 -3.62 -42.20
C GLN A 849 31.39 -3.13 -41.75
N VAL A 850 31.35 -2.07 -40.92
CA VAL A 850 30.08 -1.47 -40.49
C VAL A 850 29.48 -0.71 -41.67
N GLN A 851 28.38 -1.23 -42.23
CA GLN A 851 27.70 -0.59 -43.35
C GLN A 851 26.80 0.55 -42.89
N ALA A 852 27.02 1.75 -43.43
CA ALA A 852 26.03 2.82 -43.34
C ALA A 852 24.76 2.41 -44.12
N ALA A 853 23.58 2.62 -43.53
CA ALA A 853 22.31 2.11 -44.06
C ALA A 853 21.99 2.63 -45.46
N SER A 854 22.22 1.80 -46.47
CA SER A 854 22.00 2.09 -47.90
C SER A 854 21.51 0.83 -48.61
N LEU A 855 20.27 0.85 -49.08
CA LEU A 855 19.45 -0.33 -49.37
C LEU A 855 19.90 -1.23 -50.55
N PHE A 856 21.01 -0.92 -51.23
CA PHE A 856 21.40 -1.55 -52.50
C PHE A 856 22.91 -1.84 -52.66
N ARG A 857 23.53 -2.52 -51.68
CA ARG A 857 24.80 -3.23 -51.88
C ARG A 857 24.78 -4.61 -51.21
N ALA A 858 25.58 -5.53 -51.73
CA ALA A 858 25.81 -6.83 -51.08
C ALA A 858 26.58 -6.65 -49.77
N ALA A 859 26.47 -7.63 -48.88
CA ALA A 859 27.30 -7.71 -47.67
C ALA A 859 28.79 -7.74 -48.06
N ALA A 860 29.62 -6.97 -47.37
CA ALA A 860 31.07 -7.02 -47.56
C ALA A 860 31.60 -8.35 -47.01
N THR A 861 32.45 -9.03 -47.76
CA THR A 861 33.08 -10.29 -47.33
C THR A 861 33.91 -10.03 -46.06
N PRO A 862 33.73 -10.81 -44.97
CA PRO A 862 34.55 -10.67 -43.77
C PRO A 862 36.05 -10.83 -44.07
N ILE A 863 36.87 -9.97 -43.48
CA ILE A 863 38.31 -9.98 -43.65
C ILE A 863 38.91 -10.80 -42.50
N SER A 864 39.25 -12.06 -42.74
CA SER A 864 39.90 -12.89 -41.72
C SER A 864 41.30 -12.37 -41.40
N LEU A 865 41.59 -12.23 -40.11
CA LEU A 865 42.90 -11.88 -39.55
C LEU A 865 43.71 -13.12 -39.14
N GLY A 866 43.05 -14.28 -38.99
CA GLY A 866 43.65 -15.53 -38.57
C GLY A 866 42.70 -16.39 -37.73
N THR A 867 43.28 -17.38 -37.04
CA THR A 867 42.57 -18.25 -36.09
C THR A 867 43.28 -18.28 -34.75
N VAL A 868 42.53 -18.38 -33.66
CA VAL A 868 43.03 -18.54 -32.30
C VAL A 868 42.52 -19.82 -31.68
N THR A 869 43.27 -20.38 -30.74
CA THR A 869 42.87 -21.53 -29.91
C THR A 869 43.02 -21.15 -28.45
N ALA A 870 41.99 -21.39 -27.65
CA ALA A 870 42.01 -21.14 -26.21
C ALA A 870 42.86 -22.16 -25.45
N ASP A 871 43.59 -21.68 -24.44
CA ASP A 871 44.45 -22.48 -23.56
C ASP A 871 43.64 -23.32 -22.53
N GLU A 872 44.35 -24.04 -21.66
CA GLU A 872 43.75 -24.84 -20.57
C GLU A 872 42.91 -24.02 -19.57
N ARG A 873 42.95 -22.69 -19.63
CA ARG A 873 42.20 -21.74 -18.79
C ARG A 873 41.11 -21.02 -19.57
N GLY A 874 40.78 -21.46 -20.79
CA GLY A 874 39.76 -20.83 -21.62
C GLY A 874 40.14 -19.44 -22.11
N SER A 875 41.45 -19.17 -22.21
CA SER A 875 42.02 -17.86 -22.49
C SER A 875 42.93 -17.91 -23.72
N PHE A 876 43.06 -16.80 -24.44
CA PHE A 876 44.09 -16.65 -25.47
C PHE A 876 44.59 -15.21 -25.53
N ARG A 877 45.81 -15.04 -26.06
CA ARG A 877 46.40 -13.76 -26.43
C ARG A 877 47.28 -14.00 -27.65
N VAL A 878 46.98 -13.31 -28.75
CA VAL A 878 47.65 -13.46 -30.05
C VAL A 878 47.99 -12.10 -30.62
N GLU A 879 49.04 -12.04 -31.44
CA GLU A 879 49.35 -10.90 -32.30
C GLU A 879 48.91 -11.23 -33.74
N LEU A 880 48.02 -10.44 -34.33
CA LEU A 880 47.47 -10.64 -35.68
C LEU A 880 47.67 -9.40 -36.54
N ALA A 881 48.20 -9.57 -37.76
CA ALA A 881 48.41 -8.47 -38.68
C ALA A 881 47.09 -8.03 -39.35
N ILE A 882 46.74 -6.74 -39.23
CA ILE A 882 45.69 -6.14 -40.08
C ILE A 882 46.31 -5.92 -41.48
N PRO A 883 45.75 -6.49 -42.56
CA PRO A 883 46.30 -6.28 -43.90
C PRO A 883 46.36 -4.79 -44.27
N ALA A 884 47.45 -4.35 -44.90
CA ALA A 884 47.61 -2.96 -45.36
C ALA A 884 46.58 -2.55 -46.42
N THR A 885 45.86 -3.51 -47.00
CA THR A 885 44.75 -3.33 -47.94
C THR A 885 43.40 -3.06 -47.27
N VAL A 886 43.28 -3.11 -45.94
CA VAL A 886 42.04 -2.79 -45.22
C VAL A 886 41.79 -1.27 -45.27
N PRO A 887 40.65 -0.80 -45.84
CA PRO A 887 40.31 0.62 -45.83
C PRO A 887 40.17 1.18 -44.42
N ALA A 888 40.51 2.47 -44.24
CA ALA A 888 40.19 3.19 -43.02
C ALA A 888 38.66 3.34 -42.85
N GLY A 889 38.15 3.17 -41.64
CA GLY A 889 36.71 3.24 -41.36
C GLY A 889 36.28 2.47 -40.11
N ALA A 890 34.96 2.39 -39.90
CA ALA A 890 34.35 1.64 -38.80
C ALA A 890 34.19 0.15 -39.17
N TYR A 891 34.65 -0.71 -38.28
CA TYR A 891 34.58 -2.17 -38.39
C TYR A 891 34.10 -2.77 -37.07
N THR A 892 33.69 -4.03 -37.15
CA THR A 892 33.46 -4.89 -36.00
C THR A 892 34.49 -6.01 -36.05
N LEU A 893 35.25 -6.19 -34.97
CA LEU A 893 36.07 -7.37 -34.74
C LEU A 893 35.15 -8.49 -34.25
N ALA A 894 35.13 -9.62 -34.96
CA ALA A 894 34.30 -10.77 -34.64
C ALA A 894 35.18 -12.00 -34.32
N LEU A 895 34.93 -12.62 -33.17
CA LEU A 895 35.43 -13.96 -32.83
C LEU A 895 34.35 -14.98 -33.18
N VAL A 896 34.57 -15.80 -34.19
CA VAL A 896 33.55 -16.66 -34.79
C VAL A 896 33.83 -18.13 -34.48
N ARG A 897 32.83 -18.79 -33.90
CA ARG A 897 32.85 -20.24 -33.60
C ARG A 897 32.66 -21.07 -34.86
N ALA A 898 33.06 -22.33 -34.82
CA ALA A 898 32.80 -23.31 -35.88
C ALA A 898 31.30 -23.49 -36.22
N GLY A 899 30.38 -23.13 -35.30
CA GLY A 899 28.93 -23.08 -35.53
C GLY A 899 28.38 -21.80 -36.16
N GLY A 900 29.23 -20.80 -36.46
CA GLY A 900 28.84 -19.52 -37.06
C GLY A 900 28.40 -18.41 -36.09
N GLU A 901 28.21 -18.73 -34.81
CA GLU A 901 28.01 -17.75 -33.74
C GLU A 901 29.24 -16.84 -33.61
N ALA A 902 29.04 -15.54 -33.36
CA ALA A 902 30.12 -14.55 -33.28
C ALA A 902 30.00 -13.64 -32.05
N ILE A 903 31.13 -13.40 -31.38
CA ILE A 903 31.27 -12.38 -30.33
C ILE A 903 31.91 -11.15 -30.97
N GLU A 904 31.26 -9.98 -30.84
CA GLU A 904 31.55 -8.81 -31.66
C GLU A 904 31.90 -7.56 -30.83
N LYS A 905 33.03 -6.90 -31.17
CA LYS A 905 33.48 -5.62 -30.59
C LYS A 905 33.70 -4.56 -31.69
N PRO A 906 33.18 -3.33 -31.56
CA PRO A 906 33.46 -2.25 -32.52
C PRO A 906 34.92 -1.78 -32.46
N VAL A 907 35.49 -1.41 -33.63
CA VAL A 907 36.88 -0.94 -33.79
C VAL A 907 36.98 0.05 -34.97
N THR A 908 37.86 1.05 -34.91
CA THR A 908 38.05 2.02 -36.00
C THR A 908 39.42 1.90 -36.64
N ILE A 909 39.49 1.41 -37.88
CA ILE A 909 40.76 1.24 -38.60
C ILE A 909 41.25 2.60 -39.13
N ARG A 910 42.52 2.92 -38.82
CA ARG A 910 43.24 4.09 -39.33
C ARG A 910 44.04 3.75 -40.59
N PRO A 911 44.23 4.70 -41.53
CA PRO A 911 45.00 4.46 -42.75
C PRO A 911 46.48 4.23 -42.44
N ALA A 912 47.14 3.38 -43.24
CA ALA A 912 48.58 3.23 -43.23
C ALA A 912 49.27 4.57 -43.59
N VAL A 913 50.36 4.90 -42.89
CA VAL A 913 51.21 6.05 -43.25
C VAL A 913 52.34 5.56 -44.14
N GLU A 914 52.31 5.90 -45.42
CA GLU A 914 53.45 5.65 -46.31
C GLU A 914 54.63 6.57 -45.95
N PRO A 915 55.88 6.06 -45.95
CA PRO A 915 57.05 6.87 -45.63
C PRO A 915 57.37 7.85 -46.76
N THR A 916 57.16 9.14 -46.52
CA THR A 916 57.57 10.21 -47.44
C THR A 916 59.09 10.27 -47.55
N VAL A 917 59.62 10.10 -48.77
CA VAL A 917 61.05 10.23 -49.07
C VAL A 917 61.43 11.71 -49.12
N GLU A 918 62.18 12.20 -48.14
CA GLU A 918 62.76 13.55 -48.18
C GLU A 918 63.96 13.63 -49.16
N PRO A 919 64.12 14.74 -49.91
CA PRO A 919 65.24 14.93 -50.82
C PRO A 919 66.52 15.40 -50.11
N THR A 920 67.67 14.87 -50.52
CA THR A 920 69.00 15.15 -49.96
C THR A 920 69.52 16.56 -50.26
N VAL A 921 70.17 17.19 -49.27
CA VAL A 921 71.14 18.28 -49.45
C VAL A 921 72.36 18.03 -48.55
N GLU A 922 73.56 18.28 -49.05
CA GLU A 922 74.84 17.88 -48.41
C GLU A 922 75.37 18.86 -47.34
N PRO A 923 76.27 18.41 -46.43
CA PRO A 923 76.69 19.17 -45.25
C PRO A 923 78.02 19.95 -45.43
N THR A 924 78.29 20.90 -44.51
CA THR A 924 79.63 21.47 -44.33
C THR A 924 80.07 21.57 -42.85
N LYS A 925 80.98 20.65 -42.47
CA LYS A 925 82.16 20.85 -41.60
C LYS A 925 81.97 21.34 -40.15
N GLU A 926 81.95 20.37 -39.23
CA GLU A 926 82.97 20.11 -38.19
C GLU A 926 84.16 21.12 -37.97
N PRO A 927 84.90 21.09 -36.81
CA PRO A 927 84.68 20.29 -35.58
C PRO A 927 85.04 20.97 -34.21
N THR A 928 84.90 20.19 -33.12
CA THR A 928 85.71 20.12 -31.86
C THR A 928 85.25 20.72 -30.51
N LYS A 929 85.47 19.88 -29.47
CA LYS A 929 85.90 20.14 -28.07
C LYS A 929 84.88 20.34 -26.92
N GLU A 930 84.75 19.27 -26.14
CA GLU A 930 84.74 19.27 -24.65
C GLU A 930 86.07 19.86 -24.06
N PRO A 931 86.24 20.10 -22.73
CA PRO A 931 85.42 19.62 -21.60
C PRO A 931 85.20 20.58 -20.40
N THR A 932 84.56 20.01 -19.35
CA THR A 932 84.65 20.31 -17.89
C THR A 932 83.81 21.42 -17.20
N LYS A 933 83.15 20.96 -16.13
CA LYS A 933 82.84 21.59 -14.81
C LYS A 933 81.53 22.35 -14.55
N GLU A 934 80.74 21.74 -13.66
CA GLU A 934 79.80 22.30 -12.68
C GLU A 934 80.48 23.29 -11.68
N PRO A 935 79.75 23.98 -10.76
CA PRO A 935 78.29 24.00 -10.48
C PRO A 935 77.68 25.43 -10.71
N THR A 936 76.42 25.80 -10.39
CA THR A 936 75.50 25.41 -9.30
C THR A 936 74.05 25.93 -9.53
N VAL A 937 73.07 25.34 -8.83
CA VAL A 937 71.67 25.80 -8.54
C VAL A 937 70.58 25.57 -9.63
N GLU A 938 69.42 25.09 -9.14
CA GLU A 938 68.17 24.66 -9.80
C GLU A 938 66.96 25.57 -9.39
N PRO A 939 65.70 25.37 -9.84
CA PRO A 939 65.20 25.03 -11.19
C PRO A 939 63.89 25.79 -11.64
N THR A 940 63.48 25.53 -12.90
CA THR A 940 62.09 25.47 -13.45
C THR A 940 61.10 26.66 -13.43
N VAL A 941 61.12 27.43 -14.53
CA VAL A 941 60.12 27.47 -15.64
C VAL A 941 58.59 27.65 -15.37
N VAL A 942 58.06 28.63 -16.11
CA VAL A 942 56.68 29.12 -16.42
C VAL A 942 55.68 28.07 -17.00
N PRO A 943 54.38 28.40 -17.16
CA PRO A 943 53.90 28.78 -18.51
C PRO A 943 52.83 29.91 -18.56
N THR A 944 52.66 30.52 -19.74
CA THR A 944 51.61 31.51 -20.06
C THR A 944 51.09 31.37 -21.50
N LYS A 945 49.81 31.79 -21.71
CA LYS A 945 49.19 32.53 -22.85
C LYS A 945 49.98 32.71 -24.17
N GLU A 946 49.39 32.82 -25.38
CA GLU A 946 47.99 32.97 -25.87
C GLU A 946 47.95 32.76 -27.41
N PRO A 947 46.77 32.61 -28.07
CA PRO A 947 46.62 32.71 -29.53
C PRO A 947 46.10 34.08 -30.01
N THR A 948 46.34 34.43 -31.28
CA THR A 948 45.70 35.57 -32.00
C THR A 948 45.56 35.26 -33.51
N VAL A 949 44.80 36.07 -34.26
CA VAL A 949 44.22 35.75 -35.59
C VAL A 949 44.32 36.96 -36.55
N GLU A 950 44.37 36.77 -37.88
CA GLU A 950 43.74 37.69 -38.90
C GLU A 950 43.66 37.08 -40.36
N PRO A 951 42.97 37.68 -41.38
CA PRO A 951 41.86 36.95 -42.06
C PRO A 951 41.69 37.18 -43.62
N THR A 952 40.43 37.20 -44.11
CA THR A 952 39.84 37.61 -45.44
C THR A 952 39.37 36.47 -46.39
N VAL A 953 38.45 36.59 -47.40
CA VAL A 953 37.66 37.70 -48.03
C VAL A 953 36.32 37.21 -48.68
N VAL A 954 35.21 38.01 -48.63
CA VAL A 954 33.98 38.13 -49.52
C VAL A 954 33.16 36.90 -50.03
N PRO A 955 31.87 37.03 -50.49
CA PRO A 955 31.03 38.22 -50.75
C PRO A 955 29.61 38.28 -50.09
N THR A 956 28.92 39.42 -50.31
CA THR A 956 27.60 39.88 -49.78
C THR A 956 26.40 39.56 -50.72
N LYS A 957 25.09 39.75 -50.44
CA LYS A 957 24.29 40.83 -49.77
C LYS A 957 22.96 40.28 -49.19
N GLU A 958 22.57 40.57 -47.94
CA GLU A 958 21.78 41.72 -47.37
C GLU A 958 20.25 41.65 -47.55
N PRO A 959 19.42 42.21 -46.62
CA PRO A 959 19.65 42.69 -45.24
C PRO A 959 18.76 41.86 -44.25
N THR A 960 18.16 42.23 -43.09
CA THR A 960 18.00 43.38 -42.13
C THR A 960 17.28 42.77 -40.89
N LYS A 961 17.30 43.25 -39.63
CA LYS A 961 18.17 44.14 -38.82
C LYS A 961 17.76 43.93 -37.33
N GLU A 962 18.67 43.56 -36.41
CA GLU A 962 19.29 44.43 -35.37
C GLU A 962 18.58 44.44 -33.97
N PRO A 963 19.29 44.78 -32.86
CA PRO A 963 19.24 43.94 -31.63
C PRO A 963 19.19 44.75 -30.30
N THR A 964 19.61 44.13 -29.18
CA THR A 964 20.14 44.62 -27.86
C THR A 964 19.60 43.74 -26.70
N VAL A 965 20.25 43.46 -25.55
CA VAL A 965 21.64 43.66 -25.01
C VAL A 965 21.90 42.66 -23.84
N GLU A 966 23.17 42.39 -23.48
CA GLU A 966 23.68 41.53 -22.36
C GLU A 966 23.70 42.28 -20.97
N PRO A 967 24.37 41.89 -19.83
CA PRO A 967 25.33 40.78 -19.56
C PRO A 967 25.41 40.10 -18.13
N THR A 968 26.22 39.01 -18.04
CA THR A 968 26.97 38.47 -16.85
C THR A 968 26.17 37.92 -15.62
N VAL A 969 26.72 37.07 -14.70
CA VAL A 969 28.11 36.69 -14.29
C VAL A 969 28.24 35.14 -14.07
N GLU A 970 29.48 34.62 -13.98
CA GLU A 970 29.89 33.20 -13.84
C GLU A 970 29.81 32.56 -12.43
N PRO A 971 30.04 31.23 -12.33
CA PRO A 971 30.83 30.61 -11.26
C PRO A 971 32.05 29.79 -11.76
N THR A 972 33.12 29.71 -10.95
CA THR A 972 34.43 29.09 -11.28
C THR A 972 34.62 27.63 -10.81
N LYS A 973 35.71 26.97 -11.25
CA LYS A 973 36.00 25.53 -11.07
C LYS A 973 36.81 25.13 -9.82
N GLU A 974 36.41 23.99 -9.23
CA GLU A 974 37.18 22.81 -8.72
C GLU A 974 38.43 22.93 -7.80
N PRO A 975 38.82 21.83 -7.08
CA PRO A 975 39.68 21.90 -5.88
C PRO A 975 41.12 21.34 -6.02
N THR A 976 41.93 21.56 -4.99
CA THR A 976 43.27 20.95 -4.77
C THR A 976 43.45 20.49 -3.31
N LYS A 977 44.36 19.54 -3.03
CA LYS A 977 44.66 18.99 -1.69
C LYS A 977 46.03 19.46 -1.14
N GLU A 978 46.08 19.74 0.17
CA GLU A 978 47.08 19.40 1.24
C GLU A 978 48.62 19.37 0.94
N PRO A 979 49.57 19.40 1.93
CA PRO A 979 49.46 19.19 3.40
C PRO A 979 50.34 20.09 4.34
N THR A 980 50.49 19.69 5.63
CA THR A 980 51.58 19.99 6.62
C THR A 980 51.72 21.42 7.21
N VAL A 981 52.07 21.69 8.49
CA VAL A 981 52.48 20.92 9.71
C VAL A 981 51.76 21.46 10.98
N GLU A 982 51.83 20.71 12.09
CA GLU A 982 51.34 20.92 13.47
C GLU A 982 51.70 22.27 14.16
N PRO A 983 51.04 22.62 15.30
CA PRO A 983 51.54 22.13 16.60
C PRO A 983 50.51 21.37 17.47
N THR A 984 51.01 20.56 18.42
CA THR A 984 50.25 19.61 19.25
C THR A 984 49.95 20.09 20.68
N VAL A 985 48.69 19.93 21.14
CA VAL A 985 48.31 19.58 22.53
C VAL A 985 46.95 18.86 22.52
N GLU A 986 46.75 17.83 23.34
CA GLU A 986 45.44 17.19 23.59
C GLU A 986 44.55 18.01 24.56
N PRO A 987 43.28 17.59 24.73
CA PRO A 987 42.89 17.20 26.08
C PRO A 987 42.13 15.86 26.16
N THR A 988 42.76 14.86 26.78
CA THR A 988 42.12 13.64 27.30
C THR A 988 41.79 13.80 28.79
N VAL A 989 40.59 13.38 29.22
CA VAL A 989 40.27 13.16 30.65
C VAL A 989 39.29 11.98 30.80
N GLU A 990 39.68 10.96 31.55
CA GLU A 990 38.85 9.80 31.93
C GLU A 990 38.09 10.02 33.27
N PRO A 991 37.05 9.21 33.56
CA PRO A 991 36.31 9.30 34.83
C PRO A 991 37.08 8.71 36.03
N THR A 992 36.95 9.34 37.21
CA THR A 992 37.65 8.95 38.46
C THR A 992 36.70 8.61 39.62
N THR A 993 37.08 7.66 40.49
CA THR A 993 36.19 7.07 41.52
C THR A 993 36.66 7.24 42.99
N GLY A 994 36.10 8.25 43.68
CA GLY A 994 36.05 8.38 45.16
C GLY A 994 37.36 8.67 45.91
N PRO A 995 37.37 8.76 47.28
CA PRO A 995 36.22 8.85 48.22
C PRO A 995 36.39 9.94 49.35
N THR A 996 35.49 9.90 50.36
CA THR A 996 35.65 10.32 51.81
C THR A 996 35.15 11.70 52.36
N THR A 997 34.10 11.61 53.20
CA THR A 997 33.75 12.36 54.47
C THR A 997 33.29 13.85 54.56
N VAL A 998 31.99 14.00 54.88
CA VAL A 998 31.27 14.79 55.95
C VAL A 998 32.07 15.56 57.05
N PRO A 999 31.49 16.50 57.86
CA PRO A 999 30.06 16.73 58.24
C PRO A 999 29.63 18.25 58.27
N THR A 1000 28.49 18.79 58.80
CA THR A 1000 27.17 18.34 59.37
C THR A 1000 26.18 19.53 59.40
N THR A 1001 24.85 19.34 59.18
CA THR A 1001 23.68 19.84 60.00
C THR A 1001 22.34 19.61 59.26
N GLY A 1002 21.23 19.38 60.00
CA GLY A 1002 19.90 18.96 59.47
C GLY A 1002 18.78 20.00 59.68
N PRO A 1003 17.47 19.64 59.77
CA PRO A 1003 16.91 18.35 60.26
C PRO A 1003 15.90 17.64 59.32
N THR A 1004 15.34 16.51 59.78
CA THR A 1004 14.60 15.48 59.00
C THR A 1004 13.46 14.84 59.81
N ILE A 1005 12.37 14.40 59.16
CA ILE A 1005 11.45 13.30 59.57
C ILE A 1005 10.86 12.65 58.29
N ALA A 1006 10.36 11.41 58.28
CA ALA A 1006 11.10 10.14 58.12
C ALA A 1006 10.19 8.92 58.50
N PRO A 1007 9.69 8.09 57.55
CA PRO A 1007 9.00 6.83 57.86
C PRO A 1007 9.93 5.61 57.79
N THR A 1008 9.69 4.61 58.64
CA THR A 1008 10.43 3.33 58.67
C THR A 1008 9.50 2.15 59.00
N ASP A 1009 9.85 0.98 58.47
CA ASP A 1009 9.19 -0.31 58.66
C ASP A 1009 10.08 -1.26 59.50
N PRO A 1010 9.50 -2.14 60.35
CA PRO A 1010 10.23 -3.23 60.99
C PRO A 1010 9.59 -4.62 60.79
N SER A 1011 10.37 -5.58 60.28
CA SER A 1011 9.98 -6.99 60.17
C SER A 1011 10.74 -7.89 61.14
N ALA A 1012 10.02 -8.59 62.03
CA ALA A 1012 10.46 -9.82 62.73
C ALA A 1012 9.27 -10.55 63.41
N ASP A 1013 9.19 -11.86 63.24
CA ASP A 1013 8.28 -12.81 63.93
C ASP A 1013 8.88 -13.20 65.31
N PRO A 1014 8.11 -13.61 66.36
CA PRO A 1014 7.66 -15.01 66.46
C PRO A 1014 6.34 -15.31 67.22
N THR A 1015 5.46 -16.10 66.60
CA THR A 1015 4.68 -17.24 67.20
C THR A 1015 3.49 -17.03 68.18
N HIS A 1016 2.64 -18.08 68.23
CA HIS A 1016 1.59 -18.45 69.21
C HIS A 1016 0.11 -17.97 69.08
N SER A 1017 -0.77 -18.95 68.82
CA SER A 1017 -2.22 -18.98 69.13
C SER A 1017 -2.47 -19.33 70.63
N PRO A 1018 -3.71 -19.31 71.23
CA PRO A 1018 -5.06 -19.28 70.62
C PRO A 1018 -6.17 -18.49 71.38
N THR A 1019 -7.44 -18.82 71.09
CA THR A 1019 -8.70 -18.68 71.89
C THR A 1019 -9.48 -17.34 71.99
N SER A 1020 -10.81 -17.43 71.75
CA SER A 1020 -11.88 -16.45 72.08
C SER A 1020 -12.48 -16.71 73.47
N PRO A 1021 -13.41 -15.86 74.00
CA PRO A 1021 -14.84 -16.28 73.98
C PRO A 1021 -15.95 -15.17 74.01
N THR A 1022 -17.17 -15.54 73.58
CA THR A 1022 -18.57 -15.14 73.99
C THR A 1022 -18.93 -13.76 74.61
N GLY A 1023 -20.12 -13.16 74.40
CA GLY A 1023 -21.25 -13.43 73.47
C GLY A 1023 -22.69 -13.09 73.99
N LYS A 1024 -23.66 -12.91 73.05
CA LYS A 1024 -25.16 -13.10 73.16
C LYS A 1024 -26.01 -12.19 74.11
N PRO A 1025 -27.38 -12.22 74.09
CA PRO A 1025 -28.38 -12.76 73.11
C PRO A 1025 -29.64 -11.90 72.77
N SER A 1026 -30.45 -12.39 71.80
CA SER A 1026 -31.96 -12.42 71.72
C SER A 1026 -32.54 -11.93 70.37
N ALA A 1027 -32.89 -12.81 69.40
CA ALA A 1027 -34.18 -13.52 69.15
C ALA A 1027 -35.16 -12.70 68.24
N THR A 1028 -35.98 -13.25 67.31
CA THR A 1028 -36.61 -14.60 67.19
C THR A 1028 -36.93 -15.01 65.72
N SER A 1029 -36.92 -16.33 65.42
CA SER A 1029 -37.58 -17.16 64.34
C SER A 1029 -38.38 -16.54 63.16
N THR A 1030 -38.50 -17.13 61.95
CA THR A 1030 -38.70 -18.57 61.57
C THR A 1030 -38.04 -19.04 60.24
N VAL A 1031 -38.00 -20.36 60.03
CA VAL A 1031 -37.39 -21.19 58.94
C VAL A 1031 -38.25 -22.49 58.83
N PRO A 1032 -38.58 -23.11 57.65
CA PRO A 1032 -37.71 -24.04 56.89
C PRO A 1032 -37.89 -24.07 55.35
N GLY A 1033 -37.04 -24.75 54.55
CA GLY A 1033 -35.76 -25.43 54.86
C GLY A 1033 -35.24 -26.29 53.70
N GLU A 1034 -33.93 -26.59 53.73
CA GLU A 1034 -33.19 -27.78 53.19
C GLU A 1034 -33.31 -28.16 51.69
N ASP A 1035 -32.29 -28.70 51.00
CA ASP A 1035 -30.95 -29.22 51.37
C ASP A 1035 -29.80 -28.53 50.60
N GLY A 1036 -28.53 -28.89 50.85
CA GLY A 1036 -27.39 -28.36 50.10
C GLY A 1036 -26.11 -29.21 50.08
N SER A 1037 -25.18 -28.83 49.18
CA SER A 1037 -23.75 -29.19 49.21
C SER A 1037 -23.00 -28.27 48.23
N GLY A 1038 -21.69 -28.06 48.43
CA GLY A 1038 -20.90 -27.09 47.65
C GLY A 1038 -19.81 -27.73 46.79
N SER A 1039 -19.43 -27.06 45.69
CA SER A 1039 -18.18 -27.32 44.97
C SER A 1039 -17.73 -26.10 44.14
N LEU A 1040 -16.54 -26.21 43.55
CA LEU A 1040 -15.81 -25.21 42.78
C LEU A 1040 -16.42 -24.94 41.38
N PRO A 1041 -16.07 -23.82 40.70
CA PRO A 1041 -16.57 -23.53 39.36
C PRO A 1041 -16.07 -24.55 38.33
N GLY A 1042 -16.95 -25.46 37.92
CA GLY A 1042 -16.72 -26.43 36.86
C GLY A 1042 -17.01 -25.87 35.46
N THR A 1043 -16.24 -26.32 34.47
CA THR A 1043 -16.42 -25.98 33.05
C THR A 1043 -17.73 -26.53 32.49
N GLY A 1044 -18.46 -25.71 31.74
CA GLY A 1044 -19.76 -26.07 31.15
C GLY A 1044 -19.82 -25.82 29.64
N ALA A 1045 -19.35 -26.78 28.85
CA ALA A 1045 -19.67 -26.85 27.42
C ALA A 1045 -20.90 -27.74 27.23
N ASN A 1046 -21.91 -27.30 26.45
CA ASN A 1046 -22.93 -28.19 25.88
C ASN A 1046 -23.61 -27.57 24.64
N THR A 1047 -23.14 -28.04 23.48
CA THR A 1047 -23.88 -28.57 22.33
C THR A 1047 -25.41 -28.47 22.22
N ASN A 1048 -25.86 -28.56 20.95
CA ASN A 1048 -27.21 -28.78 20.41
C ASN A 1048 -28.05 -27.51 20.16
N GLY A 1049 -28.60 -27.29 18.95
CA GLY A 1049 -28.53 -28.12 17.74
C GLY A 1049 -28.97 -27.39 16.47
N LEU A 1050 -28.80 -28.04 15.30
CA LEU A 1050 -28.95 -27.44 13.98
C LEU A 1050 -30.42 -27.09 13.63
N ALA A 1051 -30.60 -26.00 12.89
CA ALA A 1051 -31.68 -25.84 11.91
C ALA A 1051 -31.13 -25.10 10.67
N LEU A 1052 -31.26 -25.69 9.48
CA LEU A 1052 -30.92 -25.00 8.23
C LEU A 1052 -32.07 -24.08 7.80
N PHE A 1053 -31.75 -22.95 7.17
CA PHE A 1053 -32.68 -22.24 6.30
C PHE A 1053 -32.08 -22.02 4.91
N ALA A 1054 -32.46 -22.89 3.99
CA ALA A 1054 -32.50 -22.64 2.56
C ALA A 1054 -33.88 -23.10 2.07
N GLY A 1055 -34.60 -22.38 1.21
CA GLY A 1055 -34.31 -21.07 0.61
C GLY A 1055 -35.58 -20.55 -0.06
N GLY A 1056 -35.48 -19.77 -1.13
CA GLY A 1056 -36.69 -19.35 -1.85
C GLY A 1056 -36.48 -18.54 -3.12
N LEU A 1057 -36.25 -19.24 -4.25
CA LEU A 1057 -36.84 -18.98 -5.58
C LEU A 1057 -36.31 -20.02 -6.59
N GLY A 1058 -37.15 -20.45 -7.54
CA GLY A 1058 -36.75 -21.40 -8.61
C GLY A 1058 -37.62 -22.65 -8.72
N LEU A 1059 -38.87 -22.51 -9.12
CA LEU A 1059 -39.75 -23.63 -9.51
C LEU A 1059 -39.64 -23.85 -11.02
N ILE A 1060 -39.40 -25.08 -11.50
CA ILE A 1060 -39.82 -25.56 -12.84
C ILE A 1060 -39.84 -27.10 -12.92
N ALA A 1061 -40.98 -27.63 -13.39
CA ALA A 1061 -41.26 -28.90 -14.09
C ALA A 1061 -40.64 -30.28 -13.70
N LEU A 1062 -41.57 -31.22 -13.44
CA LEU A 1062 -41.61 -32.65 -13.82
C LEU A 1062 -40.64 -33.72 -13.23
N LEU A 1063 -41.19 -34.47 -12.26
CA LEU A 1063 -41.52 -35.92 -12.35
C LEU A 1063 -40.61 -36.86 -13.18
N LEU A 1064 -40.04 -37.89 -12.51
CA LEU A 1064 -40.48 -39.29 -12.67
C LEU A 1064 -39.92 -40.26 -11.60
N PHE A 1065 -40.41 -41.51 -11.61
CA PHE A 1065 -40.10 -42.62 -10.68
C PHE A 1065 -38.65 -43.15 -10.83
N GLY A 1066 -38.06 -43.89 -9.88
CA GLY A 1066 -38.58 -44.40 -8.60
C GLY A 1066 -37.60 -45.34 -7.85
N LEU A 1067 -38.10 -46.03 -6.81
CA LEU A 1067 -37.30 -46.76 -5.80
C LEU A 1067 -36.43 -47.91 -6.35
N ARG A 1068 -35.26 -48.14 -5.74
CA ARG A 1068 -34.97 -49.43 -5.03
C ARG A 1068 -33.89 -49.36 -3.94
N ARG A 1069 -34.05 -50.28 -2.98
CA ARG A 1069 -33.45 -50.36 -1.63
C ARG A 1069 -31.96 -50.75 -1.60
N ARG A 1070 -31.35 -50.51 -0.43
CA ARG A 1070 -30.44 -51.38 0.40
C ARG A 1070 -29.99 -52.73 -0.25
N ALA A 1071 -28.79 -53.25 0.00
CA ALA A 1071 -28.05 -53.18 1.28
C ALA A 1071 -26.52 -53.42 1.18
N ARG A 1072 -25.80 -52.88 2.17
CA ARG A 1072 -24.56 -53.37 2.82
C ARG A 1072 -23.73 -54.45 2.08
N GLY A 1073 -22.55 -54.03 1.60
CA GLY A 1073 -21.28 -54.72 1.84
C GLY A 1073 -20.43 -53.76 2.67
#